data_AF-A0A537EPS1-F1
#
_entry.id   AF-A0A537EPS1-F1
#
_cell.length_a   1.000
_cell.length_b   1.000
_cell.length_c   1.000
_cell.angle_alpha   90.00
_cell.angle_beta   90.00
_cell.angle_gamma   90.00
#
_symmetry.space_group_name_H-M   'P 1'
#
loop_
_entity.id
_entity.type
_entity.pdbx_description
1 polymer ?
#
loop_
_entity_poly.entity_id
_entity_poly.type
_entity_poly.pdbx_seq_one_letter_code
_entity_poly.pdbx_strand_id
1 'polypeptide(L)'
;MASKIRVASNDDQLSEFLFGSVRPWWDRQPWLRRLFVIPLKSVDKSYSRWSKARVSPRRFRKIQERLDREYPPDKFSPANLIGRDKEFNTLMDSFRLHVLRHPMLAKYFGRDELPKAICLAGDSGTGKTFLTMVTLRQMLLEGYRAGVLVTPVILKGSDVYSEFYGKSTRQLGRFLDYASSVPSVVYIDEFQSFGRKVRGETGAEIEDTRLQDELNRWLDKIVSGKTRTLVVVATNAYEKIREDIRRRLTKVSLNDGVTREMLLAVVEDSIKREAWLGLKAEDLLDLMEREVTMRRRASLTPSDIQEIFREVRKSKEAPLREKFRDNRNLSASIERPKISVKIDDFVVAARNIKLYSEQEKSQEVTDAVYVSKPKVNREDVGGLHDVKNKILNHIALAFNPSMAELGHQSNPRFFLLGPPGTGKTLLAMVAAAENNVGFIKVRGGELMSGANYMGDPEKRVKDLFSLVRQKSPCILLLDEADAIFWGGDPSSNKILAQVKAELSELRPEDKVVVIATSNKEQLIDQATRDRFEPNIYYVHPPQNDSEWNEVVGIHLKKFSRYLHPEVDAGKITKMFRRQRILSPRGAAETVSEAHRMWASEVAAAREVTQAKGQETSLQAVTLKYKDDLDRLDQLLAIYKNEGSPLTPDQVTQDNYKIRLFHFQRAISSLESLEDKEHREIAEALILNQAIPGVTYGLYTSDRGSGGILTIQCTVRPINPGERHVSVTGQASSMMMGQSFVPDDSVIQSATNAVEAIRSWLWLKARANLTRFHVAFQIRSILEGAPGQGVSGPSAGYAMLNALVSELSGIPIPQSRVMTGTIGLKMDIGPVGGLGGRGREAGKLVGILKAEKIKVTDLLVPESNFKNASDEMKMIQDEGIIVHPIANAPDGWPILFSMSAEDLAKRIRQSLIERESVVDMGPSSSRLVGSSGT
;
A
#
# COMPACT_ATOMS: atom_id res chain seq x y z
N MET A 1 3.20 58.12 60.81
CA MET A 1 3.36 56.81 61.46
C MET A 1 3.56 55.75 60.38
N ALA A 2 4.79 55.27 60.21
CA ALA A 2 5.11 54.23 59.24
C ALA A 2 4.54 52.88 59.71
N SER A 3 3.44 52.42 59.12
CA SER A 3 3.04 51.01 59.24
C SER A 3 3.96 50.19 58.34
N LYS A 4 4.93 49.52 58.96
CA LYS A 4 5.73 48.47 58.32
C LYS A 4 4.78 47.46 57.69
N ILE A 5 4.60 47.53 56.37
CA ILE A 5 4.00 46.45 55.58
C ILE A 5 4.94 45.26 55.73
N ARG A 6 4.60 44.33 56.62
CA ARG A 6 5.29 43.04 56.73
C ARG A 6 5.13 42.35 55.38
N VAL A 7 6.22 42.22 54.63
CA VAL A 7 6.32 41.26 53.53
C VAL A 7 5.98 39.89 54.13
N ALA A 8 4.85 39.32 53.72
CA ALA A 8 4.38 38.03 54.22
C ALA A 8 5.49 36.99 54.02
N SER A 9 5.78 36.20 55.06
CA SER A 9 6.71 35.09 54.94
C SER A 9 6.21 34.10 53.88
N ASN A 10 7.10 33.41 53.15
CA ASN A 10 6.69 32.37 52.18
C ASN A 10 5.68 31.38 52.78
N ASP A 11 5.78 31.10 54.08
CA ASP A 11 4.86 30.22 54.81
C ASP A 11 3.44 30.82 55.00
N ASP A 12 3.30 32.15 55.07
CA ASP A 12 2.00 32.81 55.19
C ASP A 12 1.23 32.78 53.85
N GLN A 13 1.90 33.09 52.74
CA GLN A 13 1.30 32.98 51.40
C GLN A 13 0.92 31.53 51.06
N LEU A 14 1.73 30.56 51.49
CA LEU A 14 1.45 29.12 51.38
C LEU A 14 0.26 28.68 52.23
N SER A 15 0.12 29.20 53.45
CA SER A 15 -1.00 28.87 54.33
C SER A 15 -2.33 29.41 53.80
N GLU A 16 -2.31 30.60 53.20
CA GLU A 16 -3.46 31.23 52.56
C GLU A 16 -3.84 30.53 51.25
N PHE A 17 -2.86 30.01 50.52
CA PHE A 17 -3.06 29.15 49.35
C PHE A 17 -3.74 27.80 49.70
N LEU A 18 -3.41 27.20 50.85
CA LEU A 18 -3.91 25.86 51.25
C LEU A 18 -5.29 25.89 51.91
N PHE A 19 -5.54 26.88 52.76
CA PHE A 19 -6.74 26.95 53.59
C PHE A 19 -7.70 28.07 53.18
N GLY A 20 -7.36 28.83 52.14
CA GLY A 20 -8.10 30.03 51.77
C GLY A 20 -8.07 31.07 52.89
N SER A 21 -9.15 31.83 53.03
CA SER A 21 -9.30 32.84 54.08
C SER A 21 -9.49 32.26 55.50
N VAL A 22 -9.78 30.96 55.63
CA VAL A 22 -10.09 30.31 56.92
C VAL A 22 -8.94 29.42 57.35
N ARG A 23 -7.92 30.02 58.00
CA ARG A 23 -6.80 29.27 58.58
C ARG A 23 -7.27 28.44 59.77
N PRO A 24 -7.02 27.10 59.81
CA PRO A 24 -7.28 26.27 60.97
C PRO A 24 -6.58 26.81 62.22
N TRP A 25 -7.21 26.64 63.38
CA TRP A 25 -6.69 27.18 64.65
C TRP A 25 -5.26 26.69 64.98
N TRP A 26 -4.92 25.46 64.59
CA TRP A 26 -3.60 24.86 64.80
C TRP A 26 -2.52 25.38 63.82
N ASP A 27 -2.92 25.91 62.66
CA ASP A 27 -2.00 26.51 61.69
C ASP A 27 -1.53 27.91 62.12
N ARG A 28 -2.29 28.59 62.98
CA ARG A 28 -1.91 29.94 63.46
C ARG A 28 -0.72 29.93 64.42
N GLN A 29 -0.36 28.77 65.00
CA GLN A 29 0.73 28.66 65.96
C GLN A 29 1.88 27.75 65.44
N PRO A 30 3.14 28.24 65.41
CA PRO A 30 4.27 27.51 64.81
C PRO A 30 4.61 26.15 65.45
N TRP A 31 4.34 25.97 66.74
CA TRP A 31 4.63 24.72 67.46
C TRP A 31 3.56 23.65 67.20
N LEU A 32 2.28 24.04 67.12
CA LEU A 32 1.17 23.15 66.75
C LEU A 32 1.31 22.65 65.31
N ARG A 33 1.77 23.51 64.38
CA ARG A 33 2.14 23.09 63.02
C ARG A 33 3.12 21.93 62.99
N ARG A 34 4.16 21.94 63.85
CA ARG A 34 5.16 20.86 63.91
C ARG A 34 4.59 19.58 64.55
N LEU A 35 3.72 19.73 65.54
CA LEU A 35 3.13 18.62 66.29
C LEU A 35 2.10 17.83 65.43
N PHE A 36 1.30 18.53 64.63
CA PHE A 36 0.26 17.91 63.79
C PHE A 36 0.76 17.32 62.46
N VAL A 37 2.01 17.58 62.05
CA VAL A 37 2.57 17.03 60.78
C VAL A 37 2.62 15.50 60.77
N ILE A 38 2.91 14.88 61.91
CA ILE A 38 3.02 13.41 62.03
C ILE A 38 1.65 12.73 61.85
N PRO A 39 0.59 13.09 62.60
CA PRO A 39 -0.73 12.51 62.41
C PRO A 39 -1.31 12.83 61.01
N LEU A 40 -1.12 14.04 60.48
CA LEU A 40 -1.59 14.41 59.13
C LEU A 40 -0.95 13.55 58.02
N LYS A 41 0.35 13.21 58.14
CA LYS A 41 1.03 12.31 57.19
C LYS A 41 0.51 10.87 57.25
N SER A 42 0.01 10.44 58.41
CA SER A 42 -0.52 9.08 58.62
C SER A 42 -1.97 8.95 58.17
N VAL A 43 -2.78 9.98 58.36
CA VAL A 43 -4.23 9.94 58.10
C VAL A 43 -4.55 10.26 56.62
N ASP A 44 -3.83 11.19 55.99
CA ASP A 44 -4.12 11.60 54.61
C ASP A 44 -2.93 11.33 53.66
N LYS A 45 -3.11 10.33 52.78
CA LYS A 45 -2.16 9.99 51.70
C LYS A 45 -1.92 11.16 50.74
N SER A 46 -2.83 12.12 50.65
CA SER A 46 -2.71 13.33 49.84
C SER A 46 -1.78 14.34 50.49
N TYR A 47 -1.86 14.52 51.82
CA TYR A 47 -0.95 15.36 52.60
C TYR A 47 0.49 14.83 52.58
N SER A 48 0.68 13.50 52.67
CA SER A 48 2.00 12.87 52.54
C SER A 48 2.64 13.11 51.16
N ARG A 49 1.85 12.98 50.07
CA ARG A 49 2.28 13.30 48.70
C ARG A 49 2.61 14.79 48.53
N TRP A 50 1.82 15.68 49.14
CA TRP A 50 2.03 17.13 49.10
C TRP A 50 3.25 17.58 49.92
N SER A 51 3.46 17.02 51.12
CA SER A 51 4.66 17.31 51.93
C SER A 51 5.95 16.89 51.22
N LYS A 52 5.90 15.88 50.35
CA LYS A 52 7.03 15.47 49.48
C LYS A 52 7.20 16.39 48.26
N ALA A 53 6.15 17.10 47.85
CA ALA A 53 6.18 18.08 46.76
C ALA A 53 6.72 19.47 47.19
N ARG A 54 6.93 19.71 48.50
CA ARG A 54 7.55 20.94 49.01
C ARG A 54 8.99 21.07 48.51
N VAL A 55 9.27 22.17 47.82
CA VAL A 55 10.61 22.49 47.31
C VAL A 55 11.35 23.32 48.37
N SER A 56 12.52 22.86 48.81
CA SER A 56 13.37 23.64 49.72
C SER A 56 13.98 24.84 48.99
N PRO A 57 14.29 25.97 49.67
CA PRO A 57 14.90 27.14 49.03
C PRO A 57 16.19 26.82 48.25
N ARG A 58 16.98 25.84 48.73
CA ARG A 58 18.18 25.34 48.04
C ARG A 58 17.84 24.58 46.75
N ARG A 59 16.78 23.76 46.77
CA ARG A 59 16.30 23.02 45.59
C ARG A 59 15.65 23.95 44.58
N PHE A 60 14.96 25.00 45.04
CA PHE A 60 14.42 26.06 44.19
C PHE A 60 15.52 26.76 43.40
N ARG A 61 16.60 27.19 44.07
CA ARG A 61 17.74 27.83 43.40
C ARG A 61 18.37 26.94 42.32
N LYS A 62 18.58 25.64 42.60
CA LYS A 62 19.09 24.68 41.60
C LYS A 62 18.15 24.49 40.41
N ILE A 63 16.84 24.47 40.64
CA ILE A 63 15.86 24.34 39.57
C ILE A 63 15.79 25.63 38.74
N GLN A 64 15.84 26.79 39.37
CA GLN A 64 15.89 28.07 38.69
C GLN A 64 17.15 28.20 37.83
N GLU A 65 18.33 27.82 38.34
CA GLU A 65 19.58 27.76 37.56
C GLU A 65 19.45 26.81 36.36
N ARG A 66 18.78 25.66 36.54
CA ARG A 66 18.48 24.74 35.44
C ARG A 66 17.54 25.36 34.40
N LEU A 67 16.47 26.03 34.85
CA LEU A 67 15.52 26.72 33.96
C LEU A 67 16.15 27.90 33.24
N ASP A 68 17.05 28.63 33.88
CA ASP A 68 17.80 29.73 33.25
C ASP A 68 18.79 29.22 32.20
N ARG A 69 19.31 28.00 32.37
CA ARG A 69 20.11 27.32 31.36
C ARG A 69 19.27 26.79 30.19
N GLU A 70 18.14 26.13 30.47
CA GLU A 70 17.26 25.56 29.43
C GLU A 70 16.48 26.65 28.67
N TYR A 71 16.04 27.69 29.37
CA TYR A 71 15.24 28.80 28.85
C TYR A 71 15.80 30.15 29.36
N PRO A 72 16.79 30.74 28.67
CA PRO A 72 17.42 31.97 29.12
C PRO A 72 16.42 33.12 29.36
N PRO A 73 16.48 33.82 30.51
CA PRO A 73 15.56 34.93 30.83
C PRO A 73 15.60 36.05 29.80
N ASP A 74 16.77 36.33 29.23
CA ASP A 74 16.97 37.39 28.24
C ASP A 74 16.14 37.17 26.97
N LYS A 75 15.82 35.91 26.65
CA LYS A 75 15.04 35.53 25.46
C LYS A 75 13.59 35.19 25.82
N PHE A 76 13.38 34.33 26.82
CA PHE A 76 12.07 33.75 27.15
C PHE A 76 11.43 34.43 28.37
N SER A 77 11.28 35.75 28.32
CA SER A 77 10.57 36.53 29.34
C SER A 77 9.20 37.00 28.83
N PRO A 78 8.21 37.21 29.71
CA PRO A 78 6.96 37.87 29.33
C PRO A 78 7.18 39.26 28.72
N ALA A 79 8.24 39.97 29.11
CA ALA A 79 8.56 41.30 28.56
C ALA A 79 8.94 41.27 27.08
N ASN A 80 9.41 40.13 26.57
CA ASN A 80 9.74 39.92 25.16
C ASN A 80 8.57 39.37 24.35
N LEU A 81 7.42 39.12 24.98
CA LEU A 81 6.22 38.65 24.31
C LEU A 81 5.42 39.86 23.82
N ILE A 82 5.37 40.06 22.51
CA ILE A 82 4.76 41.27 21.91
C ILE A 82 3.37 40.92 21.40
N GLY A 83 2.35 41.65 21.85
CA GLY A 83 0.98 41.59 21.30
C GLY A 83 0.23 40.28 21.51
N ARG A 84 0.66 39.42 22.46
CA ARG A 84 0.06 38.10 22.77
C ARG A 84 -0.40 37.98 24.21
N ASP A 85 -0.75 39.10 24.84
CA ASP A 85 -1.12 39.16 26.26
C ASP A 85 -2.40 38.36 26.54
N LYS A 86 -3.36 38.37 25.60
CA LYS A 86 -4.62 37.64 25.76
C LYS A 86 -4.38 36.13 25.81
N GLU A 87 -3.61 35.59 24.88
CA GLU A 87 -3.31 34.16 24.81
C GLU A 87 -2.42 33.72 25.98
N PHE A 88 -1.45 34.56 26.35
CA PHE A 88 -0.59 34.35 27.52
C PHE A 88 -1.39 34.29 28.82
N ASN A 89 -2.27 35.27 29.05
CA ASN A 89 -3.12 35.32 30.25
C ASN A 89 -4.08 34.12 30.30
N THR A 90 -4.67 33.74 29.17
CA THR A 90 -5.54 32.55 29.09
C THR A 90 -4.81 31.30 29.54
N LEU A 91 -3.59 31.06 29.02
CA LEU A 91 -2.77 29.92 29.42
C LEU A 91 -2.40 29.97 30.92
N MET A 92 -1.99 31.13 31.41
CA MET A 92 -1.60 31.32 32.80
C MET A 92 -2.77 31.15 33.79
N ASP A 93 -3.95 31.66 33.46
CA ASP A 93 -5.11 31.56 34.33
C ASP A 93 -5.67 30.13 34.34
N SER A 94 -5.66 29.43 33.20
CA SER A 94 -5.93 27.97 33.15
C SER A 94 -4.95 27.18 34.01
N PHE A 95 -3.66 27.51 33.98
CA PHE A 95 -2.66 26.89 34.86
C PHE A 95 -2.93 27.14 36.34
N ARG A 96 -3.22 28.40 36.71
CA ARG A 96 -3.53 28.79 38.09
C ARG A 96 -4.79 28.09 38.60
N LEU A 97 -5.82 27.93 37.78
CA LEU A 97 -7.06 27.24 38.15
C LEU A 97 -6.86 25.72 38.28
N HIS A 98 -6.24 25.07 37.28
CA HIS A 98 -6.26 23.60 37.21
C HIS A 98 -5.06 22.93 37.90
N VAL A 99 -3.87 23.51 37.79
CA VAL A 99 -2.64 22.95 38.36
C VAL A 99 -2.41 23.48 39.77
N LEU A 100 -2.45 24.80 39.95
CA LEU A 100 -2.27 25.42 41.27
C LEU A 100 -3.55 25.36 42.12
N ARG A 101 -4.73 25.34 41.52
CA ARG A 101 -6.02 25.44 42.24
C ARG A 101 -6.12 26.71 43.08
N HIS A 102 -5.75 27.84 42.47
CA HIS A 102 -5.77 29.13 43.13
C HIS A 102 -7.17 29.44 43.70
N PRO A 103 -7.30 29.77 45.00
CA PRO A 103 -8.59 29.81 45.69
C PRO A 103 -9.53 30.90 45.16
N MET A 104 -8.99 32.05 44.75
CA MET A 104 -9.79 33.11 44.12
C MET A 104 -10.37 32.68 42.78
N LEU A 105 -9.55 32.07 41.90
CA LEU A 105 -10.03 31.65 40.58
C LEU A 105 -11.05 30.52 40.71
N ALA A 106 -10.83 29.58 41.62
CA ALA A 106 -11.78 28.50 41.90
C ALA A 106 -13.12 28.98 42.48
N LYS A 107 -13.16 30.18 43.07
CA LYS A 107 -14.39 30.79 43.62
C LYS A 107 -15.19 31.55 42.56
N TYR A 108 -14.51 32.24 41.64
CA TYR A 108 -15.14 33.14 40.68
C TYR A 108 -15.30 32.55 39.28
N PHE A 109 -14.51 31.55 38.89
CA PHE A 109 -14.52 30.97 37.55
C PHE A 109 -14.92 29.50 37.57
N GLY A 110 -15.76 29.13 36.62
CA GLY A 110 -16.16 27.74 36.38
C GLY A 110 -15.06 26.94 35.67
N ARG A 111 -15.19 25.60 35.67
CA ARG A 111 -14.30 24.74 34.87
C ARG A 111 -14.47 24.92 33.36
N ASP A 112 -15.61 25.45 32.94
CA ASP A 112 -15.96 25.62 31.53
C ASP A 112 -15.42 26.94 30.95
N GLU A 113 -15.10 27.93 31.79
CA GLU A 113 -14.58 29.24 31.35
C GLU A 113 -13.07 29.22 31.09
N LEU A 114 -12.32 28.42 31.86
CA LEU A 114 -10.88 28.26 31.69
C LEU A 114 -10.57 26.80 31.33
N PRO A 115 -10.13 26.51 30.10
CA PRO A 115 -9.97 25.13 29.63
C PRO A 115 -8.73 24.43 30.22
N LYS A 116 -8.84 23.10 30.40
CA LYS A 116 -7.74 22.20 30.81
C LYS A 116 -6.85 21.73 29.66
N ALA A 117 -7.40 21.70 28.46
CA ALA A 117 -6.71 21.22 27.27
C ALA A 117 -6.87 22.27 26.16
N ILE A 118 -5.76 22.89 25.78
CA ILE A 118 -5.71 24.04 24.88
C ILE A 118 -4.94 23.66 23.63
N CYS A 119 -5.46 24.00 22.46
CA CYS A 119 -4.76 23.85 21.19
C CYS A 119 -4.40 25.22 20.62
N LEU A 120 -3.09 25.51 20.58
CA LEU A 120 -2.51 26.66 19.91
C LEU A 120 -2.46 26.37 18.40
N ALA A 121 -3.43 26.91 17.69
CA ALA A 121 -3.58 26.77 16.25
C ALA A 121 -3.06 28.04 15.56
N GLY A 122 -2.25 27.89 14.52
CA GLY A 122 -1.86 29.05 13.69
C GLY A 122 -0.86 28.66 12.63
N ASP A 123 -0.66 29.52 11.65
CA ASP A 123 0.25 29.29 10.54
C ASP A 123 1.69 29.21 11.04
N SER A 124 2.58 28.63 10.23
CA SER A 124 4.00 28.61 10.55
C SER A 124 4.55 30.03 10.74
N GLY A 125 5.51 30.20 11.65
CA GLY A 125 6.10 31.52 11.92
C GLY A 125 5.26 32.50 12.78
N THR A 126 4.05 32.12 13.22
CA THR A 126 3.20 32.95 14.09
C THR A 126 3.66 33.05 15.55
N GLY A 127 4.66 32.25 15.96
CA GLY A 127 5.23 32.31 17.31
C GLY A 127 4.68 31.29 18.32
N LYS A 128 3.98 30.23 17.88
CA LYS A 128 3.44 29.15 18.74
C LYS A 128 4.45 28.61 19.77
N THR A 129 5.61 28.16 19.29
CA THR A 129 6.66 27.59 20.15
C THR A 129 7.22 28.65 21.10
N PHE A 130 7.39 29.89 20.64
CA PHE A 130 7.90 30.98 21.49
C PHE A 130 6.94 31.30 22.63
N LEU A 131 5.65 31.48 22.33
CA LEU A 131 4.59 31.69 23.33
C LEU A 131 4.56 30.54 24.34
N THR A 132 4.68 29.29 23.86
CA THR A 132 4.64 28.11 24.73
C THR A 132 5.86 28.05 25.66
N MET A 133 7.06 28.32 25.16
CA MET A 133 8.25 28.30 26.01
C MET A 133 8.24 29.42 27.06
N VAL A 134 7.77 30.62 26.70
CA VAL A 134 7.61 31.74 27.65
C VAL A 134 6.57 31.39 28.72
N THR A 135 5.42 30.85 28.32
CA THR A 135 4.36 30.44 29.27
C THR A 135 4.80 29.28 30.15
N LEU A 136 5.42 28.24 29.58
CA LEU A 136 5.93 27.09 30.35
C LEU A 136 6.94 27.53 31.41
N ARG A 137 7.91 28.38 31.04
CA ARG A 137 8.88 28.94 31.99
C ARG A 137 8.18 29.71 33.11
N GLN A 138 7.21 30.56 32.77
CA GLN A 138 6.46 31.34 33.76
C GLN A 138 5.62 30.45 34.68
N MET A 139 4.92 29.45 34.14
CA MET A 139 4.13 28.48 34.90
C MET A 139 5.00 27.72 35.91
N LEU A 140 6.17 27.27 35.48
CA LEU A 140 7.11 26.59 36.35
C LEU A 140 7.56 27.53 37.48
N LEU A 141 8.04 28.73 37.17
CA LEU A 141 8.45 29.72 38.17
C LEU A 141 7.34 30.06 39.16
N GLU A 142 6.11 30.26 38.67
CA GLU A 142 4.95 30.57 39.51
C GLU A 142 4.53 29.39 40.39
N GLY A 143 4.51 28.17 39.84
CA GLY A 143 4.23 26.96 40.60
C GLY A 143 5.25 26.74 41.71
N TYR A 144 6.52 26.98 41.42
CA TYR A 144 7.58 26.89 42.43
C TYR A 144 7.46 27.96 43.52
N ARG A 145 7.12 29.20 43.17
CA ARG A 145 6.84 30.27 44.15
C ARG A 145 5.65 29.93 45.04
N ALA A 146 4.63 29.28 44.48
CA ALA A 146 3.49 28.74 45.23
C ALA A 146 3.83 27.46 46.02
N GLY A 147 5.08 26.99 45.99
CA GLY A 147 5.54 25.81 46.71
C GLY A 147 5.09 24.46 46.14
N VAL A 148 4.63 24.44 44.88
CA VAL A 148 4.20 23.25 44.13
C VAL A 148 5.29 22.86 43.13
N LEU A 149 5.80 21.64 43.22
CA LEU A 149 6.68 21.06 42.20
C LEU A 149 5.87 20.71 40.95
N VAL A 150 5.89 21.60 39.96
CA VAL A 150 5.27 21.37 38.65
C VAL A 150 6.27 20.69 37.72
N THR A 151 5.88 19.56 37.15
CA THR A 151 6.72 18.78 36.23
C THR A 151 6.38 19.16 34.79
N PRO A 152 7.32 19.72 34.01
CA PRO A 152 7.11 19.91 32.58
C PRO A 152 7.26 18.57 31.86
N VAL A 153 6.30 18.25 30.98
CA VAL A 153 6.35 17.07 30.10
C VAL A 153 6.28 17.60 28.67
N ILE A 154 7.38 17.48 27.92
CA ILE A 154 7.46 17.95 26.54
C ILE A 154 7.48 16.72 25.64
N LEU A 155 6.54 16.64 24.71
CA LEU A 155 6.41 15.58 23.74
C LEU A 155 6.53 16.18 22.34
N LYS A 156 7.49 15.71 21.55
CA LYS A 156 7.59 16.06 20.13
C LYS A 156 7.05 14.90 19.31
N GLY A 157 6.50 15.20 18.13
CA GLY A 157 6.02 14.20 17.19
C GLY A 157 7.01 13.07 16.90
N SER A 158 8.30 13.41 16.73
CA SER A 158 9.40 12.45 16.50
C SER A 158 9.62 11.45 17.64
N ASP A 159 9.30 11.84 18.88
CA ASP A 159 9.68 11.07 20.07
C ASP A 159 8.66 9.97 20.41
N VAL A 160 7.52 9.96 19.70
CA VAL A 160 6.42 9.00 19.89
C VAL A 160 6.63 7.73 19.08
N TYR A 161 7.30 7.83 17.93
CA TYR A 161 7.47 6.73 16.98
C TYR A 161 8.64 5.82 17.35
N SER A 162 8.43 4.51 17.25
CA SER A 162 9.48 3.51 17.38
C SER A 162 9.38 2.47 16.26
N GLU A 163 10.51 1.91 15.83
CA GLU A 163 10.56 0.91 14.75
C GLU A 163 9.88 -0.44 15.12
N PHE A 164 9.49 -0.63 16.38
CA PHE A 164 8.95 -1.88 16.90
C PHE A 164 7.43 -1.78 17.15
N TYR A 165 6.67 -2.62 16.46
CA TYR A 165 5.21 -2.67 16.51
C TYR A 165 4.64 -2.68 17.94
N GLY A 166 3.78 -1.70 18.26
CA GLY A 166 3.03 -1.63 19.52
C GLY A 166 3.82 -1.15 20.74
N LYS A 167 5.13 -0.88 20.60
CA LYS A 167 5.96 -0.29 21.66
C LYS A 167 5.65 1.21 21.85
N SER A 168 5.37 1.91 20.74
CA SER A 168 5.00 3.33 20.68
C SER A 168 3.79 3.65 21.57
N THR A 169 2.70 2.88 21.47
CA THR A 169 1.47 3.09 22.27
C THR A 169 1.68 2.86 23.76
N ARG A 170 2.41 1.80 24.13
CA ARG A 170 2.71 1.52 25.55
C ARG A 170 3.62 2.57 26.17
N GLN A 171 4.57 3.09 25.39
CA GLN A 171 5.46 4.15 25.83
C GLN A 171 4.68 5.44 26.07
N LEU A 172 3.86 5.86 25.09
CA LEU A 172 2.99 7.03 25.23
C LEU A 172 2.06 6.90 26.44
N GLY A 173 1.36 5.77 26.58
CA GLY A 173 0.47 5.53 27.73
C GLY A 173 1.16 5.67 29.09
N ARG A 174 2.37 5.10 29.26
CA ARG A 174 3.17 5.23 30.49
C ARG A 174 3.56 6.68 30.79
N PHE A 175 3.99 7.43 29.78
CA PHE A 175 4.36 8.85 29.92
C PHE A 175 3.16 9.70 30.34
N LEU A 176 2.02 9.49 29.68
CA LEU A 176 0.78 10.21 29.92
C LEU A 176 0.18 9.87 31.30
N ASP A 177 0.23 8.62 31.75
CA ASP A 177 -0.22 8.24 33.09
C ASP A 177 0.68 8.82 34.19
N TYR A 178 2.00 8.86 33.98
CA TYR A 178 2.91 9.56 34.89
C TYR A 178 2.54 11.04 35.00
N ALA A 179 2.30 11.71 33.88
CA ALA A 179 1.89 13.12 33.85
C ALA A 179 0.59 13.36 34.63
N SER A 180 -0.37 12.45 34.58
CA SER A 180 -1.64 12.55 35.33
C SER A 180 -1.47 12.36 36.85
N SER A 181 -0.38 11.73 37.31
CA SER A 181 -0.15 11.39 38.72
C SER A 181 0.46 12.52 39.55
N VAL A 182 1.12 13.48 38.89
CA VAL A 182 1.81 14.61 39.51
C VAL A 182 1.28 15.94 38.95
N PRO A 183 1.42 17.07 39.66
CA PRO A 183 1.15 18.38 39.07
C PRO A 183 2.07 18.59 37.87
N SER A 184 1.48 18.72 36.68
CA SER A 184 2.25 18.73 35.43
C SER A 184 1.67 19.68 34.39
N VAL A 185 2.55 20.14 33.52
CA VAL A 185 2.20 20.85 32.29
C VAL A 185 2.70 19.99 31.14
N VAL A 186 1.77 19.46 30.35
CA VAL A 186 2.07 18.63 29.18
C VAL A 186 2.03 19.52 27.94
N TYR A 187 3.18 19.67 27.29
CA TYR A 187 3.31 20.35 26.01
C TYR A 187 3.52 19.33 24.90
N ILE A 188 2.65 19.36 23.89
CA ILE A 188 2.78 18.54 22.69
C ILE A 188 3.07 19.46 21.51
N ASP A 189 4.28 19.34 20.96
CA ASP A 189 4.72 20.12 19.80
C ASP A 189 4.52 19.32 18.50
N GLU A 190 4.28 20.01 17.40
CA GLU A 190 4.04 19.41 16.07
C GLU A 190 2.98 18.32 16.08
N PHE A 191 1.83 18.59 16.71
CA PHE A 191 0.78 17.59 16.87
C PHE A 191 0.23 17.03 15.55
N GLN A 192 0.38 17.77 14.45
CA GLN A 192 0.04 17.32 13.11
C GLN A 192 0.87 16.12 12.61
N SER A 193 1.95 15.72 13.28
CA SER A 193 2.76 14.55 12.91
C SER A 193 2.00 13.24 13.11
N PHE A 194 1.32 13.08 14.25
CA PHE A 194 0.59 11.86 14.60
C PHE A 194 -0.90 12.09 14.88
N GLY A 195 -1.38 13.34 14.87
CA GLY A 195 -2.79 13.69 15.14
C GLY A 195 -3.68 13.82 13.90
N ARG A 196 -3.16 13.56 12.69
CA ARG A 196 -3.90 13.68 11.41
C ARG A 196 -4.95 12.59 11.25
N LYS A 197 -6.04 12.87 10.53
CA LYS A 197 -7.02 11.84 10.16
C LYS A 197 -6.39 10.84 9.17
N VAL A 198 -6.46 9.55 9.49
CA VAL A 198 -5.86 8.46 8.71
C VAL A 198 -6.93 7.49 8.21
N ARG A 199 -6.74 6.83 7.05
CA ARG A 199 -7.69 5.87 6.46
C ARG A 199 -7.47 4.41 6.88
N GLY A 200 -6.29 4.07 7.40
CA GLY A 200 -6.03 2.77 8.02
C GLY A 200 -5.70 1.66 7.02
N GLU A 201 -5.19 2.02 5.84
CA GLU A 201 -4.94 1.08 4.74
C GLU A 201 -3.54 0.44 4.81
N THR A 202 -2.59 1.11 5.47
CA THR A 202 -1.20 0.63 5.63
C THR A 202 -0.87 0.27 7.08
N GLY A 203 0.16 -0.57 7.29
CA GLY A 203 0.58 -0.99 8.62
C GLY A 203 0.99 0.17 9.56
N ALA A 204 1.58 1.23 9.02
CA ALA A 204 1.93 2.44 9.76
C ALA A 204 0.69 3.25 10.17
N GLU A 205 -0.30 3.35 9.27
CA GLU A 205 -1.56 4.05 9.54
C GLU A 205 -2.41 3.39 10.64
N ILE A 206 -2.34 2.06 10.73
CA ILE A 206 -2.98 1.30 11.80
C ILE A 206 -2.32 1.62 13.16
N GLU A 207 -1.00 1.85 13.19
CA GLU A 207 -0.29 2.24 14.41
C GLU A 207 -0.63 3.67 14.84
N ASP A 208 -0.70 4.61 13.89
CA ASP A 208 -1.15 5.99 14.14
C ASP A 208 -2.55 6.04 14.75
N THR A 209 -3.48 5.25 14.20
CA THR A 209 -4.85 5.17 14.70
C THR A 209 -4.87 4.72 16.18
N ARG A 210 -4.04 3.74 16.54
CA ARG A 210 -3.94 3.24 17.94
C ARG A 210 -3.32 4.26 18.88
N LEU A 211 -2.28 4.98 18.44
CA LEU A 211 -1.68 6.07 19.22
C LEU A 211 -2.69 7.18 19.50
N GLN A 212 -3.47 7.56 18.49
CA GLN A 212 -4.54 8.55 18.62
C GLN A 212 -5.63 8.08 19.58
N ASP A 213 -6.05 6.81 19.51
CA ASP A 213 -7.06 6.28 20.42
C ASP A 213 -6.59 6.30 21.88
N GLU A 214 -5.32 5.97 22.15
CA GLU A 214 -4.75 6.04 23.51
C GLU A 214 -4.66 7.48 24.03
N LEU A 215 -4.20 8.41 23.18
CA LEU A 215 -4.20 9.83 23.53
C LEU A 215 -5.62 10.34 23.80
N ASN A 216 -6.59 9.95 22.98
CA ASN A 216 -7.98 10.37 23.12
C ASN A 216 -8.56 9.90 24.47
N ARG A 217 -8.34 8.63 24.84
CA ARG A 217 -8.72 8.08 26.17
C ARG A 217 -8.06 8.85 27.32
N TRP A 218 -6.81 9.27 27.16
CA TRP A 218 -6.11 10.04 28.19
C TRP A 218 -6.63 11.48 28.29
N LEU A 219 -6.89 12.16 27.17
CA LEU A 219 -7.49 13.50 27.15
C LEU A 219 -8.86 13.49 27.82
N ASP A 220 -9.67 12.47 27.54
CA ASP A 220 -10.92 12.15 28.23
C ASP A 220 -10.78 12.20 29.76
N LYS A 221 -9.81 11.42 30.26
CA LYS A 221 -9.51 11.28 31.69
C LYS A 221 -9.07 12.59 32.32
N ILE A 222 -8.36 13.46 31.60
CA ILE A 222 -7.89 14.74 32.13
C ILE A 222 -8.99 15.80 32.15
N VAL A 223 -9.71 15.95 31.03
CA VAL A 223 -10.74 16.97 30.88
C VAL A 223 -11.88 16.72 31.86
N SER A 224 -12.35 15.47 31.97
CA SER A 224 -13.38 15.07 32.95
C SER A 224 -12.85 14.93 34.38
N GLY A 225 -11.55 14.63 34.53
CA GLY A 225 -10.95 14.27 35.80
C GLY A 225 -10.68 15.43 36.76
N LYS A 226 -10.23 15.07 37.97
CA LYS A 226 -9.71 16.02 38.99
C LYS A 226 -8.18 16.10 39.01
N THR A 227 -7.50 15.59 37.97
CA THR A 227 -6.04 15.66 37.82
C THR A 227 -5.55 17.11 37.79
N ARG A 228 -4.33 17.34 38.26
CA ARG A 228 -3.65 18.66 38.28
C ARG A 228 -2.74 18.80 37.07
N THR A 229 -3.33 18.62 35.89
CA THR A 229 -2.59 18.57 34.63
C THR A 229 -3.20 19.59 33.67
N LEU A 230 -2.34 20.42 33.07
CA LEU A 230 -2.69 21.30 31.95
C LEU A 230 -2.08 20.73 30.67
N VAL A 231 -2.86 20.63 29.61
CA VAL A 231 -2.39 20.14 28.31
C VAL A 231 -2.38 21.30 27.32
N VAL A 232 -1.23 21.55 26.70
CA VAL A 232 -1.05 22.53 25.62
C VAL A 232 -0.57 21.80 24.39
N VAL A 233 -1.33 21.90 23.30
CA VAL A 233 -1.04 21.27 22.02
C VAL A 233 -0.74 22.37 21.01
N ALA A 234 0.40 22.30 20.31
CA ALA A 234 0.72 23.22 19.22
C ALA A 234 0.57 22.53 17.86
N THR A 235 -0.16 23.17 16.95
CA THR A 235 -0.37 22.65 15.59
C THR A 235 -0.43 23.78 14.57
N ASN A 236 0.07 23.53 13.37
CA ASN A 236 -0.19 24.38 12.20
C ASN A 236 -1.45 23.97 11.43
N ALA A 237 -1.99 22.79 11.69
CA ALA A 237 -3.05 22.19 10.91
C ALA A 237 -4.20 21.72 11.80
N TYR A 238 -4.85 22.66 12.50
CA TYR A 238 -5.94 22.36 13.44
C TYR A 238 -7.09 21.58 12.79
N GLU A 239 -7.49 21.94 11.57
CA GLU A 239 -8.59 21.27 10.88
C GLU A 239 -8.21 19.87 10.37
N LYS A 240 -6.91 19.52 10.31
CA LYS A 240 -6.45 18.16 9.96
C LYS A 240 -6.51 17.20 11.16
N ILE A 241 -6.73 17.70 12.37
CA ILE A 241 -6.82 16.89 13.59
C ILE A 241 -8.10 16.05 13.57
N ARG A 242 -8.00 14.80 14.04
CA ARG A 242 -9.16 13.91 14.21
C ARG A 242 -10.26 14.57 15.06
N GLU A 243 -11.51 14.46 14.60
CA GLU A 243 -12.65 15.22 15.13
C GLU A 243 -12.92 14.99 16.62
N ASP A 244 -12.77 13.75 17.10
CA ASP A 244 -12.96 13.37 18.51
C ASP A 244 -11.91 13.99 19.44
N ILE A 245 -10.65 14.10 19.00
CA ILE A 245 -9.59 14.83 19.71
C ILE A 245 -9.87 16.34 19.66
N ARG A 246 -10.26 16.86 18.48
CA ARG A 246 -10.54 18.29 18.26
C ARG A 246 -11.62 18.81 19.20
N ARG A 247 -12.69 18.05 19.44
CA ARG A 247 -13.78 18.39 20.36
C ARG A 247 -13.37 18.55 21.83
N ARG A 248 -12.21 18.01 22.21
CA ARG A 248 -11.68 18.03 23.58
C ARG A 248 -10.68 19.14 23.83
N LEU A 249 -10.23 19.78 22.75
CA LEU A 249 -9.24 20.84 22.79
C LEU A 249 -9.93 22.17 22.53
N THR A 250 -9.68 23.16 23.38
CA THR A 250 -10.13 24.53 23.13
C THR A 250 -9.16 25.20 22.16
N LYS A 251 -9.66 25.61 20.99
CA LYS A 251 -8.88 26.30 19.95
C LYS A 251 -8.52 27.71 20.42
N VAL A 252 -7.22 28.03 20.40
CA VAL A 252 -6.68 29.38 20.51
C VAL A 252 -5.97 29.68 19.19
N SER A 253 -6.59 30.51 18.35
CA SER A 253 -6.05 30.89 17.04
C SER A 253 -5.02 31.99 17.21
N LEU A 254 -3.77 31.72 16.88
CA LEU A 254 -2.73 32.74 16.80
C LEU A 254 -2.81 33.55 15.50
N ASN A 255 -3.48 33.06 14.47
CA ASN A 255 -3.66 33.81 13.22
C ASN A 255 -4.48 35.08 13.48
N ASP A 256 -5.54 34.96 14.26
CA ASP A 256 -6.47 36.05 14.57
C ASP A 256 -5.79 37.16 15.38
N GLY A 257 -4.71 36.84 16.11
CA GLY A 257 -3.92 37.79 16.88
C GLY A 257 -2.75 38.43 16.11
N VAL A 258 -2.49 38.05 14.84
CA VAL A 258 -1.52 38.78 14.00
C VAL A 258 -2.18 40.04 13.45
N THR A 259 -2.23 41.10 14.28
CA THR A 259 -2.71 42.42 13.86
C THR A 259 -1.57 43.25 13.27
N ARG A 260 -1.89 44.26 12.45
CA ARG A 260 -0.90 45.23 11.96
C ARG A 260 -0.17 45.93 13.11
N GLU A 261 -0.88 46.21 14.20
CA GLU A 261 -0.32 46.77 15.44
C GLU A 261 0.72 45.83 16.07
N MET A 262 0.46 44.52 16.12
CA MET A 262 1.42 43.54 16.60
C MET A 262 2.66 43.50 15.69
N LEU A 263 2.49 43.48 14.37
CA LEU A 263 3.62 43.46 13.43
C LEU A 263 4.48 44.73 13.56
N LEU A 264 3.84 45.89 13.71
CA LEU A 264 4.52 47.17 13.94
C LEU A 264 5.33 47.13 15.25
N ALA A 265 4.74 46.61 16.33
CA ALA A 265 5.45 46.45 17.60
C ALA A 265 6.64 45.48 17.50
N VAL A 266 6.55 44.42 16.69
CA VAL A 266 7.65 43.49 16.41
C VAL A 266 8.78 44.17 15.63
N VAL A 267 8.44 45.03 14.65
CA VAL A 267 9.42 45.83 13.90
C VAL A 267 10.11 46.82 14.82
N GLU A 268 9.37 47.54 15.67
CA GLU A 268 9.94 48.47 16.64
C GLU A 268 10.89 47.81 17.63
N ASP A 269 10.52 46.65 18.19
CA ASP A 269 11.39 45.88 19.07
C ASP A 269 12.65 45.40 18.33
N SER A 270 12.52 44.97 17.08
CA SER A 270 13.66 44.55 16.26
C SER A 270 14.64 45.70 15.98
N ILE A 271 14.13 46.90 15.69
CA ILE A 271 14.94 48.12 15.51
C ILE A 271 15.64 48.49 16.83
N LYS A 272 14.93 48.44 17.96
CA LYS A 272 15.48 48.75 19.29
C LYS A 272 16.60 47.77 19.68
N ARG A 273 16.41 46.47 19.44
CA ARG A 273 17.40 45.42 19.76
C ARG A 273 18.69 45.56 18.95
N GLU A 274 18.58 45.90 17.68
CA GLU A 274 19.74 46.09 16.80
C GLU A 274 20.35 47.50 16.88
N ALA A 275 19.72 48.41 17.63
CA ALA A 275 20.14 49.80 17.81
C ALA A 275 20.31 50.57 16.48
N TRP A 276 19.48 50.28 15.48
CA TRP A 276 19.49 50.97 14.19
C TRP A 276 18.71 52.28 14.28
N LEU A 277 19.42 53.41 14.19
CA LEU A 277 18.85 54.76 14.31
C LEU A 277 18.39 55.29 12.95
N GLY A 278 17.25 55.99 12.92
CA GLY A 278 16.76 56.73 11.74
C GLY A 278 15.78 55.98 10.83
N LEU A 279 15.32 54.79 11.21
CA LEU A 279 14.29 54.03 10.49
C LEU A 279 12.94 54.16 11.21
N LYS A 280 11.87 54.44 10.46
CA LYS A 280 10.50 54.38 10.99
C LYS A 280 9.94 52.98 10.80
N ALA A 281 9.30 52.45 11.84
CA ALA A 281 8.71 51.11 11.80
C ALA A 281 7.56 51.01 10.78
N GLU A 282 6.76 52.07 10.65
CA GLU A 282 5.68 52.18 9.67
C GLU A 282 6.19 52.04 8.23
N ASP A 283 7.18 52.85 7.86
CA ASP A 283 7.77 52.85 6.51
C ASP A 283 8.36 51.47 6.14
N LEU A 284 8.98 50.79 7.10
CA LEU A 284 9.53 49.45 6.89
C LEU A 284 8.44 48.38 6.74
N LEU A 285 7.40 48.44 7.58
CA LEU A 285 6.30 47.48 7.50
C LEU A 285 5.54 47.62 6.17
N ASP A 286 5.23 48.84 5.75
CA ASP A 286 4.55 49.11 4.48
C ASP A 286 5.37 48.61 3.28
N LEU A 287 6.69 48.78 3.33
CA LEU A 287 7.59 48.27 2.30
C LEU A 287 7.59 46.73 2.26
N MET A 288 7.71 46.09 3.41
CA MET A 288 7.72 44.63 3.52
C MET A 288 6.39 44.04 3.06
N GLU A 289 5.26 44.62 3.48
CA GLU A 289 3.92 44.24 3.02
C GLU A 289 3.78 44.40 1.50
N ARG A 290 4.26 45.51 0.93
CA ARG A 290 4.22 45.76 -0.51
C ARG A 290 5.03 44.73 -1.31
N GLU A 291 6.28 44.47 -0.92
CA GLU A 291 7.15 43.52 -1.63
C GLU A 291 6.63 42.07 -1.52
N VAL A 292 6.04 41.70 -0.38
CA VAL A 292 5.44 40.37 -0.16
C VAL A 292 4.10 40.22 -0.92
N THR A 293 3.24 41.24 -0.92
CA THR A 293 1.92 41.20 -1.58
C THR A 293 2.04 41.21 -3.10
N MET A 294 2.94 42.04 -3.66
CA MET A 294 3.10 42.20 -5.12
C MET A 294 3.60 40.94 -5.84
N ARG A 295 4.36 40.08 -5.16
CA ARG A 295 4.99 38.90 -5.79
C ARG A 295 4.40 37.56 -5.36
N ARG A 296 3.83 37.43 -4.14
CA ARG A 296 3.71 36.10 -3.50
C ARG A 296 2.36 35.75 -2.85
N ARG A 297 1.33 36.62 -2.89
CA ARG A 297 -0.03 36.36 -2.35
C ARG A 297 -0.03 35.68 -0.95
N ALA A 298 0.86 36.10 -0.05
CA ALA A 298 0.99 35.56 1.30
C ALA A 298 0.93 36.69 2.34
N SER A 299 0.41 36.41 3.54
CA SER A 299 0.45 37.33 4.67
C SER A 299 1.82 37.30 5.35
N LEU A 300 2.29 38.46 5.82
CA LEU A 300 3.56 38.60 6.53
C LEU A 300 3.42 38.08 7.97
N THR A 301 4.34 37.22 8.42
CA THR A 301 4.35 36.72 9.82
C THR A 301 5.45 37.38 10.66
N PRO A 302 5.34 37.38 12.00
CA PRO A 302 6.41 37.88 12.88
C PRO A 302 7.77 37.21 12.65
N SER A 303 7.77 35.90 12.33
CA SER A 303 9.01 35.17 12.01
C SER A 303 9.64 35.64 10.69
N ASP A 304 8.82 35.94 9.68
CA ASP A 304 9.32 36.47 8.41
C ASP A 304 9.98 37.83 8.61
N ILE A 305 9.41 38.69 9.47
CA ILE A 305 10.01 39.98 9.85
C ILE A 305 11.39 39.75 10.48
N GLN A 306 11.49 38.87 11.47
CA GLN A 306 12.77 38.58 12.12
C GLN A 306 13.81 38.00 11.15
N GLU A 307 13.39 37.18 10.18
CA GLU A 307 14.29 36.62 9.17
C GLU A 307 14.79 37.72 8.21
N ILE A 308 13.93 38.67 7.82
CA ILE A 308 14.31 39.83 7.01
C ILE A 308 15.36 40.67 7.75
N PHE A 309 15.13 40.98 9.02
CA PHE A 309 16.12 41.70 9.84
C PHE A 309 17.45 40.92 9.95
N ARG A 310 17.38 39.59 10.11
CA ARG A 310 18.57 38.74 10.18
C ARG A 310 19.35 38.71 8.87
N GLU A 311 18.68 38.65 7.73
CA GLU A 311 19.33 38.64 6.42
C GLU A 311 19.97 40.00 6.09
N VAL A 312 19.30 41.11 6.44
CA VAL A 312 19.90 42.46 6.36
C VAL A 312 21.18 42.52 7.18
N ARG A 313 21.12 42.05 8.43
CA ARG A 313 22.29 41.99 9.31
C ARG A 313 23.41 41.13 8.72
N LYS A 314 23.09 39.92 8.25
CA LYS A 314 24.05 39.00 7.64
C LYS A 314 24.70 39.60 6.39
N SER A 315 23.93 40.27 5.53
CA SER A 315 24.42 40.98 4.36
C SER A 315 25.43 42.07 4.72
N LYS A 316 25.17 42.83 5.79
CA LYS A 316 26.09 43.87 6.29
C LYS A 316 27.30 43.31 7.04
N GLU A 317 27.15 42.18 7.74
CA GLU A 317 28.24 41.52 8.46
C GLU A 317 29.16 40.70 7.52
N ALA A 318 28.68 40.24 6.36
CA ALA A 318 29.45 39.45 5.39
C ALA A 318 30.80 40.08 5.00
N PRO A 319 30.89 41.37 4.57
CA PRO A 319 32.17 41.97 4.21
C PRO A 319 33.11 42.16 5.41
N LEU A 320 32.58 42.33 6.63
CA LEU A 320 33.39 42.35 7.84
C LEU A 320 33.96 40.96 8.13
N ARG A 321 33.13 39.92 8.00
CA ARG A 321 33.51 38.53 8.24
C ARG A 321 34.58 38.03 7.26
N GLU A 322 34.54 38.48 6.01
CA GLU A 322 35.61 38.21 5.03
C GLU A 322 36.92 38.87 5.43
N LYS A 323 36.89 40.15 5.83
CA LYS A 323 38.08 40.86 6.35
C LYS A 323 38.68 40.20 7.60
N PHE A 324 37.84 39.62 8.47
CA PHE A 324 38.30 38.87 9.65
C PHE A 324 38.80 37.46 9.32
N ARG A 325 38.38 36.84 8.20
CA ARG A 325 38.87 35.52 7.78
C ARG A 325 40.30 35.59 7.24
N ASP A 326 40.65 36.71 6.60
CA ASP A 326 41.97 36.91 5.98
C ASP A 326 43.05 37.36 7.00
N ASN A 327 42.65 37.88 8.16
CA ASN A 327 43.56 38.28 9.24
C ASN A 327 43.66 37.22 10.35
N ARG A 328 44.76 36.46 10.39
CA ARG A 328 44.99 35.35 11.34
C ARG A 328 45.37 35.75 12.78
N ASN A 329 45.55 37.04 13.09
CA ASN A 329 45.93 37.51 14.43
C ASN A 329 44.81 38.34 15.06
N LEU A 330 43.96 37.71 15.86
CA LEU A 330 42.90 38.41 16.61
C LEU A 330 42.86 37.97 18.07
N SER A 331 43.75 38.54 18.86
CA SER A 331 43.59 38.70 20.31
C SER A 331 43.38 40.19 20.61
N ALA A 332 42.15 40.66 20.46
CA ALA A 332 41.71 41.94 21.02
C ALA A 332 40.19 41.89 21.20
N SER A 333 39.71 42.38 22.34
CA SER A 333 38.30 42.64 22.61
C SER A 333 37.80 43.74 21.66
N ILE A 334 37.29 43.33 20.50
CA ILE A 334 36.75 44.23 19.49
C ILE A 334 35.31 44.55 19.85
N GLU A 335 35.03 45.81 20.16
CA GLU A 335 33.66 46.32 20.26
C GLU A 335 32.93 46.13 18.93
N ARG A 336 31.66 45.71 18.98
CA ARG A 336 30.85 45.44 17.79
C ARG A 336 30.75 46.72 16.94
N PRO A 337 31.16 46.71 15.65
CA PRO A 337 31.04 47.87 14.80
C PRO A 337 29.57 48.27 14.64
N LYS A 338 29.26 49.57 14.77
CA LYS A 338 27.91 50.10 14.53
C LYS A 338 27.60 50.04 13.04
N ILE A 339 26.75 49.09 12.64
CA ILE A 339 26.32 48.92 11.25
C ILE A 339 25.23 49.94 10.95
N SER A 340 25.43 50.75 9.89
CA SER A 340 24.39 51.63 9.35
C SER A 340 23.60 50.87 8.28
N VAL A 341 22.27 50.89 8.39
CA VAL A 341 21.33 50.18 7.52
C VAL A 341 20.39 51.19 6.84
N LYS A 342 20.14 51.01 5.55
CA LYS A 342 19.19 51.81 4.76
C LYS A 342 17.94 51.00 4.44
N ILE A 343 16.86 51.70 4.09
CA ILE A 343 15.58 51.08 3.68
C ILE A 343 15.77 50.12 2.48
N ASP A 344 16.62 50.48 1.51
CA ASP A 344 16.91 49.63 0.34
C ASP A 344 17.49 48.25 0.70
N ASP A 345 18.19 48.13 1.83
CA ASP A 345 18.74 46.85 2.27
C ASP A 345 17.61 45.86 2.63
N PHE A 346 16.49 46.37 3.16
CA PHE A 346 15.29 45.57 3.46
C PHE A 346 14.57 45.14 2.18
N VAL A 347 14.60 45.94 1.11
CA VAL A 347 14.05 45.56 -0.21
C VAL A 347 14.80 44.34 -0.74
N VAL A 348 16.14 44.38 -0.71
CA VAL A 348 16.97 43.27 -1.19
C VAL A 348 16.76 42.01 -0.34
N ALA A 349 16.72 42.16 0.98
CA ALA A 349 16.49 41.04 1.89
C ALA A 349 15.09 40.41 1.70
N ALA A 350 14.03 41.22 1.65
CA ALA A 350 12.66 40.75 1.43
C ALA A 350 12.50 40.00 0.09
N ARG A 351 13.26 40.39 -0.94
CA ARG A 351 13.25 39.69 -2.25
C ARG A 351 13.93 38.33 -2.22
N ASN A 352 14.99 38.19 -1.44
CA ASN A 352 15.83 36.99 -1.42
C ASN A 352 15.36 35.92 -0.44
N ILE A 353 14.56 36.29 0.56
CA ILE A 353 14.06 35.34 1.56
C ILE A 353 12.94 34.47 0.97
N LYS A 354 13.01 33.16 1.25
CA LYS A 354 11.88 32.24 1.08
C LYS A 354 11.02 32.32 2.34
N LEU A 355 9.77 32.77 2.20
CA LEU A 355 8.84 32.87 3.33
C LEU A 355 8.60 31.48 3.94
N TYR A 356 8.42 31.40 5.25
CA TYR A 356 8.24 30.10 5.93
C TYR A 356 7.01 29.34 5.42
N SER A 357 5.93 30.06 5.08
CA SER A 357 4.71 29.47 4.51
C SER A 357 4.90 28.86 3.11
N GLU A 358 5.91 29.30 2.35
CA GLU A 358 6.27 28.74 1.04
C GLU A 358 7.19 27.52 1.17
N GLN A 359 8.08 27.51 2.16
CA GLN A 359 8.95 26.38 2.44
C GLN A 359 8.13 25.14 2.83
N GLU A 360 7.11 25.31 3.69
CA GLU A 360 6.20 24.23 4.08
C GLU A 360 5.36 23.73 2.90
N LYS A 361 4.73 24.61 2.11
CA LYS A 361 3.97 24.19 0.90
C LYS A 361 4.85 23.46 -0.11
N SER A 362 6.08 23.94 -0.28
CA SER A 362 7.05 23.28 -1.14
C SER A 362 7.43 21.91 -0.59
N GLN A 363 7.66 21.76 0.71
CA GLN A 363 7.96 20.47 1.34
C GLN A 363 6.77 19.51 1.29
N GLU A 364 5.54 19.97 1.58
CA GLU A 364 4.32 19.16 1.47
C GLU A 364 4.11 18.62 0.03
N VAL A 365 4.44 19.42 -1.00
CA VAL A 365 4.40 18.98 -2.40
C VAL A 365 5.63 18.15 -2.78
N THR A 366 6.82 18.44 -2.26
CA THR A 366 8.06 17.68 -2.54
C THR A 366 7.97 16.27 -1.95
N ASP A 367 7.31 16.09 -0.81
CA ASP A 367 7.08 14.78 -0.19
C ASP A 367 6.12 13.90 -1.02
N ALA A 368 5.23 14.51 -1.81
CA ALA A 368 4.30 13.82 -2.71
C ALA A 368 4.87 13.62 -4.14
N VAL A 369 6.03 14.20 -4.44
CA VAL A 369 6.59 14.24 -5.80
C VAL A 369 7.98 13.62 -5.80
N TYR A 370 8.13 12.47 -6.45
CA TYR A 370 9.42 11.82 -6.54
C TYR A 370 10.29 12.53 -7.61
N VAL A 371 11.20 13.38 -7.15
CA VAL A 371 12.20 14.04 -8.00
C VAL A 371 13.49 13.23 -7.97
N SER A 372 13.87 12.65 -9.10
CA SER A 372 15.11 11.87 -9.21
C SER A 372 15.82 12.12 -10.53
N LYS A 373 17.11 11.75 -10.59
CA LYS A 373 17.82 11.53 -11.83
C LYS A 373 17.98 10.02 -12.03
N PRO A 374 17.12 9.38 -12.84
CA PRO A 374 17.18 7.94 -13.04
C PRO A 374 18.53 7.55 -13.67
N LYS A 375 19.07 6.40 -13.24
CA LYS A 375 20.30 5.80 -13.78
C LYS A 375 19.95 4.51 -14.53
N VAL A 376 18.98 4.60 -15.43
CA VAL A 376 18.44 3.45 -16.17
C VAL A 376 18.78 3.62 -17.64
N ASN A 377 19.32 2.59 -18.26
CA ASN A 377 19.80 2.65 -19.65
C ASN A 377 18.78 2.05 -20.61
N ARG A 378 18.94 2.36 -21.89
CA ARG A 378 18.15 1.75 -22.98
C ARG A 378 18.18 0.23 -22.96
N GLU A 379 19.32 -0.36 -22.61
CA GLU A 379 19.53 -1.81 -22.54
C GLU A 379 18.75 -2.49 -21.42
N ASP A 380 18.26 -1.72 -20.43
CA ASP A 380 17.49 -2.27 -19.30
C ASP A 380 16.00 -2.50 -19.64
N VAL A 381 15.58 -2.18 -20.87
CA VAL A 381 14.22 -2.42 -21.38
C VAL A 381 14.27 -3.48 -22.49
N GLY A 382 13.78 -4.68 -22.20
CA GLY A 382 13.69 -5.78 -23.17
C GLY A 382 12.44 -5.68 -24.04
N GLY A 383 12.55 -6.03 -25.33
CA GLY A 383 11.47 -5.92 -26.30
C GLY A 383 11.03 -4.48 -26.59
N LEU A 384 9.79 -4.35 -27.08
CA LEU A 384 9.14 -3.08 -27.45
C LEU A 384 9.91 -2.30 -28.53
N HIS A 385 10.69 -2.97 -29.39
CA HIS A 385 11.65 -2.35 -30.30
C HIS A 385 11.05 -1.19 -31.11
N ASP A 386 9.83 -1.35 -31.64
CA ASP A 386 9.15 -0.33 -32.44
C ASP A 386 8.68 0.89 -31.62
N VAL A 387 8.07 0.64 -30.46
CA VAL A 387 7.44 1.68 -29.62
C VAL A 387 8.51 2.44 -28.83
N LYS A 388 9.47 1.71 -28.27
CA LYS A 388 10.61 2.23 -27.53
C LYS A 388 11.42 3.22 -28.36
N ASN A 389 11.83 2.81 -29.57
CA ASN A 389 12.67 3.66 -30.43
C ASN A 389 11.94 4.95 -30.84
N LYS A 390 10.65 4.85 -31.19
CA LYS A 390 9.84 6.02 -31.57
C LYS A 390 9.72 7.04 -30.43
N ILE A 391 9.37 6.58 -29.22
CA ILE A 391 9.16 7.46 -28.07
C ILE A 391 10.50 8.10 -27.63
N LEU A 392 11.55 7.30 -27.46
CA LEU A 392 12.85 7.80 -27.00
C LEU A 392 13.44 8.81 -27.99
N ASN A 393 13.40 8.52 -29.29
CA ASN A 393 13.92 9.43 -30.31
C ASN A 393 13.11 10.74 -30.35
N HIS A 394 11.78 10.67 -30.23
CA HIS A 394 10.94 11.88 -30.24
C HIS A 394 11.18 12.76 -29.00
N ILE A 395 11.35 12.15 -27.82
CA ILE A 395 11.72 12.89 -26.59
C ILE A 395 13.11 13.51 -26.73
N ALA A 396 14.08 12.79 -27.29
CA ALA A 396 15.43 13.29 -27.48
C ALA A 396 15.48 14.50 -28.42
N LEU A 397 14.67 14.51 -29.47
CA LEU A 397 14.54 15.67 -30.36
C LEU A 397 14.00 16.91 -29.64
N ALA A 398 13.06 16.75 -28.71
CA ALA A 398 12.49 17.86 -27.96
C ALA A 398 13.48 18.52 -26.99
N PHE A 399 14.43 17.76 -26.46
CA PHE A 399 15.48 18.30 -25.58
C PHE A 399 16.75 18.74 -26.32
N ASN A 400 16.84 18.53 -27.64
CA ASN A 400 18.01 18.88 -28.43
C ASN A 400 18.07 20.40 -28.72
N PRO A 401 19.09 21.13 -28.23
CA PRO A 401 19.21 22.57 -28.44
C PRO A 401 19.36 22.97 -29.92
N SER A 402 20.04 22.16 -30.74
CA SER A 402 20.25 22.45 -32.16
C SER A 402 18.96 22.36 -32.98
N MET A 403 18.01 21.53 -32.54
CA MET A 403 16.70 21.45 -33.19
C MET A 403 15.85 22.70 -32.90
N ALA A 404 15.97 23.27 -31.69
CA ALA A 404 15.30 24.51 -31.34
C ALA A 404 15.81 25.70 -32.19
N GLU A 405 17.11 25.73 -32.50
CA GLU A 405 17.72 26.72 -33.41
C GLU A 405 17.18 26.61 -34.85
N LEU A 406 16.78 25.41 -35.27
CA LEU A 406 16.15 25.14 -36.56
C LEU A 406 14.63 25.41 -36.58
N GLY A 407 14.09 26.01 -35.51
CA GLY A 407 12.67 26.35 -35.39
C GLY A 407 11.76 25.21 -34.94
N HIS A 408 12.32 24.07 -34.53
CA HIS A 408 11.55 22.97 -33.97
C HIS A 408 11.20 23.25 -32.51
N GLN A 409 10.06 23.89 -32.28
CA GLN A 409 9.51 24.17 -30.96
C GLN A 409 8.33 23.24 -30.68
N SER A 410 8.54 22.24 -29.81
CA SER A 410 7.51 21.27 -29.45
C SER A 410 7.60 20.93 -27.96
N ASN A 411 6.45 20.93 -27.30
CA ASN A 411 6.26 20.32 -25.99
C ASN A 411 5.54 18.98 -26.20
N PRO A 412 6.25 17.90 -26.53
CA PRO A 412 5.58 16.65 -26.81
C PRO A 412 4.93 16.12 -25.52
N ARG A 413 3.67 15.73 -25.66
CA ARG A 413 2.89 15.09 -24.60
C ARG A 413 2.63 13.67 -25.06
N PHE A 414 3.02 12.67 -24.27
CA PHE A 414 2.85 11.26 -24.61
C PHE A 414 1.79 10.64 -23.72
N PHE A 415 0.98 9.75 -24.28
CA PHE A 415 0.09 8.91 -23.50
C PHE A 415 0.41 7.43 -23.75
N LEU A 416 0.89 6.74 -22.72
CA LEU A 416 1.25 5.33 -22.78
C LEU A 416 0.11 4.47 -22.22
N LEU A 417 -0.50 3.67 -23.08
CA LEU A 417 -1.60 2.76 -22.76
C LEU A 417 -1.11 1.32 -22.74
N GLY A 418 -1.68 0.45 -21.91
CA GLY A 418 -1.38 -0.99 -21.97
C GLY A 418 -1.58 -1.68 -20.63
N PRO A 419 -1.47 -3.01 -20.56
CA PRO A 419 -1.69 -3.74 -19.31
C PRO A 419 -0.63 -3.40 -18.24
N PRO A 420 -0.93 -3.65 -16.94
CA PRO A 420 0.02 -3.37 -15.87
C PRO A 420 1.29 -4.23 -16.02
N GLY A 421 2.43 -3.65 -15.63
CA GLY A 421 3.71 -4.39 -15.62
C GLY A 421 4.41 -4.53 -16.98
N THR A 422 4.01 -3.78 -18.01
CA THR A 422 4.66 -3.76 -19.34
C THR A 422 5.79 -2.73 -19.50
N GLY A 423 6.21 -2.06 -18.43
CA GLY A 423 7.36 -1.15 -18.47
C GLY A 423 7.05 0.29 -18.90
N LYS A 424 5.78 0.73 -18.88
CA LYS A 424 5.38 2.13 -19.20
C LYS A 424 6.15 3.18 -18.38
N THR A 425 6.19 3.01 -17.05
CA THR A 425 6.94 3.88 -16.13
C THR A 425 8.45 3.79 -16.37
N LEU A 426 8.96 2.58 -16.68
CA LEU A 426 10.38 2.33 -16.93
C LEU A 426 10.86 3.04 -18.20
N LEU A 427 10.05 3.04 -19.25
CA LEU A 427 10.35 3.73 -20.51
C LEU A 427 10.52 5.25 -20.31
N ALA A 428 9.66 5.85 -19.47
CA ALA A 428 9.78 7.26 -19.10
C ALA A 428 11.06 7.55 -18.30
N MET A 429 11.46 6.65 -17.40
CA MET A 429 12.71 6.77 -16.64
C MET A 429 13.94 6.68 -17.54
N VAL A 430 13.94 5.78 -18.52
CA VAL A 430 15.01 5.67 -19.53
C VAL A 430 15.10 6.95 -20.36
N ALA A 431 13.96 7.49 -20.81
CA ALA A 431 13.94 8.74 -21.57
C ALA A 431 14.57 9.91 -20.79
N ALA A 432 14.30 10.01 -19.48
CA ALA A 432 14.90 11.03 -18.64
C ALA A 432 16.40 10.83 -18.44
N ALA A 433 16.84 9.57 -18.27
CA ALA A 433 18.24 9.21 -18.08
C ALA A 433 19.09 9.48 -19.34
N GLU A 434 18.62 9.07 -20.53
CA GLU A 434 19.32 9.30 -21.81
C GLU A 434 19.53 10.80 -22.09
N ASN A 435 18.57 11.64 -21.70
CA ASN A 435 18.63 13.08 -21.90
C ASN A 435 19.25 13.85 -20.72
N ASN A 436 19.62 13.17 -19.62
CA ASN A 436 20.15 13.78 -18.39
C ASN A 436 19.29 14.92 -17.82
N VAL A 437 17.96 14.79 -17.94
CA VAL A 437 16.98 15.79 -17.47
C VAL A 437 16.38 15.38 -16.12
N GLY A 438 15.76 16.33 -15.41
CA GLY A 438 15.04 16.01 -14.17
C GLY A 438 13.86 15.06 -14.44
N PHE A 439 13.64 14.08 -13.57
CA PHE A 439 12.46 13.21 -13.64
C PHE A 439 11.55 13.46 -12.45
N ILE A 440 10.31 13.85 -12.75
CA ILE A 440 9.28 14.18 -11.77
C ILE A 440 8.16 13.15 -11.95
N LYS A 441 8.00 12.25 -10.97
CA LYS A 441 6.93 11.24 -11.00
C LYS A 441 5.84 11.58 -10.00
N VAL A 442 4.59 11.50 -10.46
CA VAL A 442 3.39 11.69 -9.65
C VAL A 442 2.38 10.59 -9.99
N ARG A 443 1.80 9.94 -8.97
CA ARG A 443 0.71 8.98 -9.20
C ARG A 443 -0.66 9.68 -9.21
N GLY A 444 -1.55 9.28 -10.11
CA GLY A 444 -2.90 9.83 -10.22
C GLY A 444 -3.72 9.66 -8.95
N GLY A 445 -3.61 8.50 -8.29
CA GLY A 445 -4.22 8.25 -6.98
C GLY A 445 -3.73 9.19 -5.88
N GLU A 446 -2.46 9.61 -5.90
CA GLU A 446 -1.89 10.54 -4.91
C GLU A 446 -2.38 11.98 -5.14
N LEU A 447 -2.55 12.39 -6.40
CA LEU A 447 -3.16 13.68 -6.75
C LEU A 447 -4.64 13.76 -6.34
N MET A 448 -5.38 12.67 -6.53
CA MET A 448 -6.81 12.59 -6.20
C MET A 448 -7.05 12.40 -4.70
N SER A 449 -6.40 11.40 -4.11
CA SER A 449 -6.73 10.89 -2.77
C SER A 449 -5.84 11.41 -1.66
N GLY A 450 -4.63 11.91 -1.96
CA GLY A 450 -3.64 12.42 -1.02
C GLY A 450 -3.91 12.09 0.46
N ALA A 451 -3.71 10.82 0.85
CA ALA A 451 -4.07 10.31 2.19
C ALA A 451 -3.34 11.02 3.35
N ASN A 452 -2.32 11.84 3.07
CA ASN A 452 -1.62 12.67 4.05
C ASN A 452 -1.84 14.19 3.90
N TYR A 453 -2.62 14.65 2.93
CA TYR A 453 -2.71 16.07 2.55
C TYR A 453 -4.15 16.54 2.30
N MET A 454 -4.76 17.20 3.29
CA MET A 454 -6.01 17.93 3.07
C MET A 454 -5.71 19.32 2.49
N GLY A 455 -6.16 19.55 1.25
CA GLY A 455 -6.17 20.82 0.52
C GLY A 455 -6.89 20.63 -0.82
N ASP A 456 -7.41 21.71 -1.42
CA ASP A 456 -8.12 21.65 -2.70
C ASP A 456 -7.24 20.97 -3.77
N PRO A 457 -7.73 19.90 -4.43
CA PRO A 457 -6.94 19.14 -5.39
C PRO A 457 -6.55 19.99 -6.61
N GLU A 458 -7.33 21.01 -6.95
CA GLU A 458 -6.99 21.99 -7.99
C GLU A 458 -5.71 22.78 -7.66
N LYS A 459 -5.58 23.23 -6.42
CA LYS A 459 -4.40 23.97 -5.97
C LYS A 459 -3.15 23.09 -6.01
N ARG A 460 -3.27 21.80 -5.66
CA ARG A 460 -2.18 20.82 -5.74
C ARG A 460 -1.68 20.63 -7.17
N VAL A 461 -2.60 20.54 -8.14
CA VAL A 461 -2.22 20.48 -9.56
C VAL A 461 -1.46 21.75 -9.95
N LYS A 462 -1.95 22.94 -9.56
CA LYS A 462 -1.28 24.21 -9.86
C LYS A 462 0.12 24.33 -9.23
N ASP A 463 0.26 23.91 -7.98
CA ASP A 463 1.54 23.90 -7.26
C ASP A 463 2.51 22.89 -7.89
N LEU A 464 2.03 21.71 -8.32
CA LEU A 464 2.81 20.71 -9.06
C LEU A 464 3.35 21.28 -10.37
N PHE A 465 2.51 21.87 -11.22
CA PHE A 465 2.97 22.42 -12.50
C PHE A 465 3.90 23.63 -12.29
N SER A 466 3.72 24.40 -11.22
CA SER A 466 4.66 25.45 -10.80
C SER A 466 6.03 24.86 -10.43
N LEU A 467 6.08 23.76 -9.68
CA LEU A 467 7.31 23.04 -9.34
C LEU A 467 8.00 22.48 -10.60
N VAL A 468 7.23 21.90 -11.52
CA VAL A 468 7.73 21.35 -12.79
C VAL A 468 8.41 22.43 -13.62
N ARG A 469 7.77 23.60 -13.78
CA ARG A 469 8.37 24.76 -14.47
C ARG A 469 9.66 25.23 -13.79
N GLN A 470 9.71 25.26 -12.46
CA GLN A 470 10.93 25.62 -11.72
C GLN A 470 12.09 24.61 -11.89
N LYS A 471 11.77 23.34 -12.16
CA LYS A 471 12.73 22.23 -12.29
C LYS A 471 13.11 21.92 -13.73
N SER A 472 12.66 22.73 -14.69
CA SER A 472 13.03 22.64 -16.09
C SER A 472 14.56 22.69 -16.29
N PRO A 473 15.13 21.89 -17.23
CA PRO A 473 14.47 20.94 -18.11
C PRO A 473 14.13 19.61 -17.41
N CYS A 474 12.90 19.11 -17.60
CA CYS A 474 12.45 17.89 -16.93
C CYS A 474 11.36 17.11 -17.69
N ILE A 475 11.19 15.85 -17.31
CA ILE A 475 10.08 14.99 -17.72
C ILE A 475 9.12 14.83 -16.53
N LEU A 476 7.85 15.19 -16.75
CA LEU A 476 6.75 14.95 -15.82
C LEU A 476 6.02 13.65 -16.19
N LEU A 477 6.09 12.64 -15.33
CA LEU A 477 5.33 11.39 -15.45
C LEU A 477 4.08 11.44 -14.56
N LEU A 478 2.91 11.45 -15.19
CA LEU A 478 1.61 11.20 -14.56
C LEU A 478 1.31 9.70 -14.63
N ASP A 479 1.69 8.96 -13.60
CA ASP A 479 1.53 7.51 -13.51
C ASP A 479 0.11 7.15 -13.04
N GLU A 480 -0.51 6.10 -13.56
CA GLU A 480 -1.91 5.73 -13.19
C GLU A 480 -2.89 6.91 -13.35
N ALA A 481 -2.78 7.58 -14.49
CA ALA A 481 -3.57 8.76 -14.78
C ALA A 481 -5.05 8.43 -15.03
N ASP A 482 -5.43 7.15 -15.08
CA ASP A 482 -6.82 6.71 -15.09
C ASP A 482 -7.59 7.19 -13.84
N ALA A 483 -6.93 7.37 -12.70
CA ALA A 483 -7.55 7.98 -11.52
C ALA A 483 -7.94 9.45 -11.73
N ILE A 484 -7.23 10.19 -12.59
CA ILE A 484 -7.46 11.61 -12.88
C ILE A 484 -8.44 11.77 -14.05
N PHE A 485 -8.31 10.91 -15.06
CA PHE A 485 -9.04 11.02 -16.33
C PHE A 485 -10.41 10.32 -16.32
N TRP A 486 -10.82 9.70 -15.20
CA TRP A 486 -12.10 9.02 -15.10
C TRP A 486 -13.29 10.00 -15.05
N GLY A 487 -14.10 10.03 -16.12
CA GLY A 487 -15.22 10.97 -16.30
C GLY A 487 -16.51 10.70 -15.52
N GLY A 488 -16.47 9.87 -14.47
CA GLY A 488 -17.69 9.42 -13.74
C GLY A 488 -18.02 10.19 -12.45
N ASP A 489 -17.06 10.86 -11.82
CA ASP A 489 -17.24 11.53 -10.51
C ASP A 489 -17.24 13.07 -10.66
N PRO A 490 -18.23 13.79 -10.11
CA PRO A 490 -18.28 15.27 -10.12
C PRO A 490 -17.02 15.95 -9.55
N SER A 491 -16.32 15.30 -8.61
CA SER A 491 -15.09 15.83 -8.01
C SER A 491 -13.87 15.69 -8.94
N SER A 492 -13.78 14.57 -9.67
CA SER A 492 -12.75 14.32 -10.68
C SER A 492 -12.82 15.31 -11.84
N ASN A 493 -14.03 15.74 -12.22
CA ASN A 493 -14.22 16.67 -13.35
C ASN A 493 -13.53 18.03 -13.17
N LYS A 494 -13.43 18.54 -11.94
CA LYS A 494 -12.75 19.82 -11.67
C LYS A 494 -11.23 19.71 -11.73
N ILE A 495 -10.69 18.63 -11.16
CA ILE A 495 -9.25 18.33 -11.18
C ILE A 495 -8.79 18.07 -12.62
N LEU A 496 -9.59 17.30 -13.35
CA LEU A 496 -9.41 17.04 -14.78
C LEU A 496 -9.36 18.34 -15.58
N ALA A 497 -10.29 19.27 -15.33
CA ALA A 497 -10.30 20.57 -15.98
C ALA A 497 -9.02 21.37 -15.66
N GLN A 498 -8.56 21.37 -14.40
CA GLN A 498 -7.33 22.06 -14.01
C GLN A 498 -6.08 21.43 -14.64
N VAL A 499 -5.96 20.10 -14.67
CA VAL A 499 -4.85 19.41 -15.34
C VAL A 499 -4.83 19.74 -16.83
N LYS A 500 -5.99 19.74 -17.49
CA LYS A 500 -6.12 20.15 -18.91
C LYS A 500 -5.72 21.61 -19.14
N ALA A 501 -6.09 22.52 -18.23
CA ALA A 501 -5.69 23.91 -18.30
C ALA A 501 -4.17 24.05 -18.20
N GLU A 502 -3.53 23.45 -17.19
CA GLU A 502 -2.07 23.50 -17.03
C GLU A 502 -1.32 22.88 -18.20
N LEU A 503 -1.80 21.75 -18.76
CA LEU A 503 -1.22 21.15 -19.97
C LEU A 503 -1.28 22.10 -21.18
N SER A 504 -2.32 22.95 -21.27
CA SER A 504 -2.46 23.95 -22.35
C SER A 504 -1.52 25.13 -22.16
N GLU A 505 -1.21 25.47 -20.91
CA GLU A 505 -0.36 26.62 -20.57
C GLU A 505 1.14 26.35 -20.73
N LEU A 506 1.55 25.08 -20.83
CA LEU A 506 2.94 24.70 -21.07
C LEU A 506 3.43 25.17 -22.45
N ARG A 507 4.45 26.03 -22.46
CA ARG A 507 5.03 26.61 -23.69
C ARG A 507 6.37 25.97 -24.03
N PRO A 508 6.80 25.91 -25.31
CA PRO A 508 8.06 25.27 -25.70
C PRO A 508 9.29 25.78 -24.93
N GLU A 509 9.26 27.02 -24.45
CA GLU A 509 10.33 27.61 -23.63
C GLU A 509 10.45 26.97 -22.24
N ASP A 510 9.38 26.36 -21.73
CA ASP A 510 9.37 25.69 -20.44
C ASP A 510 10.23 24.40 -20.46
N LYS A 511 10.57 23.84 -21.64
CA LYS A 511 11.34 22.59 -21.79
C LYS A 511 10.84 21.45 -20.88
N VAL A 512 9.54 21.21 -20.91
CA VAL A 512 8.86 20.17 -20.13
C VAL A 512 8.24 19.16 -21.09
N VAL A 513 8.58 17.89 -20.91
CA VAL A 513 7.91 16.77 -21.59
C VAL A 513 6.96 16.11 -20.61
N VAL A 514 5.70 15.93 -21.01
CA VAL A 514 4.69 15.27 -20.18
C VAL A 514 4.41 13.87 -20.70
N ILE A 515 4.48 12.87 -19.83
CA ILE A 515 4.13 11.48 -20.13
C ILE A 515 3.02 11.06 -19.17
N ALA A 516 1.86 10.68 -19.70
CA ALA A 516 0.81 10.05 -18.91
C ALA A 516 0.82 8.54 -19.14
N THR A 517 0.45 7.75 -18.12
CA THR A 517 0.28 6.30 -18.26
C THR A 517 -1.11 5.87 -17.79
N SER A 518 -1.72 4.90 -18.48
CA SER A 518 -2.99 4.30 -18.06
C SER A 518 -3.00 2.80 -18.35
N ASN A 519 -3.69 2.05 -17.49
CA ASN A 519 -3.95 0.63 -17.68
C ASN A 519 -5.29 0.37 -18.40
N LYS A 520 -6.16 1.37 -18.49
CA LYS A 520 -7.53 1.26 -18.98
C LYS A 520 -7.78 2.30 -20.07
N GLU A 521 -7.74 1.87 -21.32
CA GLU A 521 -7.98 2.74 -22.48
C GLU A 521 -9.41 3.29 -22.49
N GLN A 522 -10.40 2.47 -22.11
CA GLN A 522 -11.82 2.81 -22.17
C GLN A 522 -12.24 3.94 -21.22
N LEU A 523 -11.39 4.31 -20.25
CA LEU A 523 -11.72 5.31 -19.22
C LEU A 523 -11.28 6.73 -19.58
N ILE A 524 -10.65 6.92 -20.74
CA ILE A 524 -10.13 8.22 -21.18
C ILE A 524 -11.21 8.96 -21.96
N ASP A 525 -11.54 10.18 -21.53
CA ASP A 525 -12.47 11.04 -22.26
C ASP A 525 -11.84 11.63 -23.53
N GLN A 526 -12.68 11.91 -24.54
CA GLN A 526 -12.24 12.41 -25.85
C GLN A 526 -11.41 13.70 -25.74
N ALA A 527 -11.80 14.63 -24.87
CA ALA A 527 -11.10 15.91 -24.72
C ALA A 527 -9.70 15.77 -24.08
N THR A 528 -9.44 14.69 -23.33
CA THR A 528 -8.07 14.34 -22.91
C THR A 528 -7.31 13.73 -24.07
N ARG A 529 -7.95 12.81 -24.82
CA ARG A 529 -7.35 12.15 -25.99
C ARG A 529 -6.81 13.17 -27.01
N ASP A 530 -7.62 14.15 -27.39
CA ASP A 530 -7.27 15.19 -28.36
C ASP A 530 -6.01 16.01 -27.95
N ARG A 531 -5.73 16.12 -26.65
CA ARG A 531 -4.59 16.89 -26.12
C ARG A 531 -3.27 16.14 -26.13
N PHE A 532 -3.32 14.81 -26.25
CA PHE A 532 -2.18 13.92 -26.35
C PHE A 532 -1.98 13.39 -27.78
N GLU A 533 -2.97 13.49 -28.67
CA GLU A 533 -2.81 13.18 -30.09
C GLU A 533 -1.77 14.10 -30.75
N PRO A 534 -0.92 13.56 -31.66
CA PRO A 534 -0.89 12.20 -32.19
C PRO A 534 -0.07 11.17 -31.37
N ASN A 535 0.46 11.54 -30.20
CA ASN A 535 1.45 10.76 -29.45
C ASN A 535 0.84 9.77 -28.44
N ILE A 536 -0.14 8.98 -28.89
CA ILE A 536 -0.77 7.93 -28.07
C ILE A 536 -0.20 6.59 -28.49
N TYR A 537 0.43 5.88 -27.56
CA TYR A 537 1.13 4.62 -27.83
C TYR A 537 0.62 3.49 -26.95
N TYR A 538 0.30 2.35 -27.57
CA TYR A 538 -0.02 1.13 -26.84
C TYR A 538 1.25 0.29 -26.60
N VAL A 539 1.61 0.15 -25.33
CA VAL A 539 2.70 -0.66 -24.81
C VAL A 539 2.19 -2.07 -24.56
N HIS A 540 2.38 -2.93 -25.55
CA HIS A 540 2.01 -4.34 -25.51
C HIS A 540 2.95 -5.14 -24.58
N PRO A 541 2.46 -6.25 -23.97
CA PRO A 541 3.35 -7.22 -23.37
C PRO A 541 4.24 -7.87 -24.45
N PRO A 542 5.41 -8.43 -24.07
CA PRO A 542 6.32 -9.08 -25.03
C PRO A 542 5.59 -10.12 -25.87
N GLN A 543 5.75 -10.03 -27.19
CA GLN A 543 4.96 -10.81 -28.15
C GLN A 543 5.62 -12.14 -28.47
N ASN A 544 6.95 -12.17 -28.61
CA ASN A 544 7.64 -13.36 -29.10
C ASN A 544 8.60 -13.90 -28.04
N ASP A 545 9.02 -15.15 -28.18
CA ASP A 545 10.01 -15.75 -27.26
C ASP A 545 11.32 -14.98 -27.23
N SER A 546 11.70 -14.38 -28.35
CA SER A 546 12.87 -13.50 -28.40
C SER A 546 12.74 -12.33 -27.43
N GLU A 547 11.60 -11.64 -27.42
CA GLU A 547 11.38 -10.49 -26.53
C GLU A 547 11.29 -10.93 -25.06
N TRP A 548 10.67 -12.09 -24.79
CA TRP A 548 10.67 -12.65 -23.44
C TRP A 548 12.06 -13.04 -22.96
N ASN A 549 12.87 -13.66 -23.82
CA ASN A 549 14.25 -14.00 -23.51
C ASN A 549 15.10 -12.75 -23.24
N GLU A 550 14.86 -11.66 -23.96
CA GLU A 550 15.49 -10.36 -23.68
C GLU A 550 15.12 -9.85 -22.28
N VAL A 551 13.82 -9.82 -21.95
CA VAL A 551 13.33 -9.38 -20.63
C VAL A 551 13.95 -10.23 -19.51
N VAL A 552 13.88 -11.56 -19.63
CA VAL A 552 14.46 -12.48 -18.64
C VAL A 552 15.97 -12.32 -18.56
N GLY A 553 16.66 -12.21 -19.70
CA GLY A 553 18.10 -12.02 -19.78
C GLY A 553 18.58 -10.76 -19.04
N ILE A 554 17.86 -9.64 -19.19
CA ILE A 554 18.15 -8.39 -18.47
C ILE A 554 18.06 -8.60 -16.95
N HIS A 555 17.03 -9.29 -16.47
CA HIS A 555 16.87 -9.57 -15.04
C HIS A 555 17.92 -10.55 -14.51
N LEU A 556 18.29 -11.57 -15.30
CA LEU A 556 19.35 -12.52 -14.95
C LEU A 556 20.74 -11.87 -14.90
N LYS A 557 21.02 -10.88 -15.75
CA LYS A 557 22.30 -10.17 -15.81
C LYS A 557 22.72 -9.62 -14.44
N LYS A 558 21.75 -9.15 -13.64
CA LYS A 558 21.94 -8.64 -12.27
C LYS A 558 22.55 -9.67 -11.32
N PHE A 559 22.30 -10.95 -11.55
CA PHE A 559 22.70 -12.07 -10.69
C PHE A 559 23.69 -13.03 -11.36
N SER A 560 24.26 -12.65 -12.50
CA SER A 560 25.12 -13.50 -13.35
C SER A 560 26.24 -14.24 -12.58
N ARG A 561 26.84 -13.62 -11.55
CA ARG A 561 27.86 -14.25 -10.69
C ARG A 561 27.35 -15.46 -9.88
N TYR A 562 26.07 -15.49 -9.56
CA TYR A 562 25.45 -16.49 -8.68
C TYR A 562 24.64 -17.53 -9.46
N LEU A 563 24.48 -17.39 -10.77
CA LEU A 563 23.74 -18.34 -11.60
C LEU A 563 24.56 -19.59 -11.91
N HIS A 564 23.91 -20.75 -11.90
CA HIS A 564 24.47 -22.00 -12.39
C HIS A 564 24.45 -22.01 -13.95
N PRO A 565 25.45 -22.61 -14.63
CA PRO A 565 25.49 -22.64 -16.11
C PRO A 565 24.29 -23.31 -16.78
N GLU A 566 23.51 -24.11 -16.06
CA GLU A 566 22.27 -24.70 -16.57
C GLU A 566 21.16 -23.66 -16.83
N VAL A 567 21.24 -22.51 -16.16
CA VAL A 567 20.21 -21.48 -16.15
C VAL A 567 20.36 -20.62 -17.39
N ASP A 568 19.36 -20.70 -18.25
CA ASP A 568 19.27 -19.94 -19.49
C ASP A 568 17.93 -19.22 -19.58
N ALA A 569 17.92 -18.04 -20.22
CA ALA A 569 16.73 -17.23 -20.40
C ALA A 569 15.63 -18.01 -21.15
N GLY A 570 16.00 -18.79 -22.18
CA GLY A 570 15.04 -19.60 -22.94
C GLY A 570 14.35 -20.66 -22.09
N LYS A 571 15.07 -21.30 -21.17
CA LYS A 571 14.49 -22.30 -20.26
C LYS A 571 13.53 -21.67 -19.27
N ILE A 572 13.88 -20.53 -18.68
CA ILE A 572 13.00 -19.80 -17.76
C ILE A 572 11.76 -19.29 -18.48
N THR A 573 11.89 -18.74 -19.68
CA THR A 573 10.75 -18.31 -20.51
C THR A 573 9.76 -19.45 -20.74
N LYS A 574 10.24 -20.65 -21.03
CA LYS A 574 9.38 -21.84 -21.14
C LYS A 574 8.65 -22.16 -19.82
N MET A 575 9.31 -22.02 -18.67
CA MET A 575 8.67 -22.21 -17.37
C MET A 575 7.60 -21.14 -17.08
N PHE A 576 7.84 -19.88 -17.46
CA PHE A 576 6.86 -18.80 -17.33
C PHE A 576 5.62 -19.02 -18.20
N ARG A 577 5.79 -19.59 -19.40
CA ARG A 577 4.67 -20.01 -20.25
C ARG A 577 3.84 -21.12 -19.60
N ARG A 578 4.48 -22.16 -19.04
CA ARG A 578 3.79 -23.28 -18.36
C ARG A 578 2.86 -22.80 -17.25
N GLN A 579 3.32 -21.86 -16.43
CA GLN A 579 2.59 -21.42 -15.24
C GLN A 579 1.80 -20.11 -15.43
N ARG A 580 1.78 -19.53 -16.65
CA ARG A 580 1.15 -18.25 -16.99
C ARG A 580 1.61 -17.07 -16.13
N ILE A 581 2.92 -16.79 -16.08
CA ILE A 581 3.35 -15.45 -15.66
C ILE A 581 2.98 -14.45 -16.77
N LEU A 582 2.00 -13.60 -16.47
CA LEU A 582 1.32 -12.77 -17.48
C LEU A 582 2.00 -11.42 -17.77
N SER A 583 3.06 -11.04 -17.05
CA SER A 583 3.70 -9.73 -17.23
C SER A 583 5.23 -9.74 -17.05
N PRO A 584 5.96 -8.85 -17.76
CA PRO A 584 7.40 -8.60 -17.53
C PRO A 584 7.73 -8.30 -16.07
N ARG A 585 6.85 -7.57 -15.37
CA ARG A 585 6.98 -7.33 -13.92
C ARG A 585 6.95 -8.62 -13.11
N GLY A 586 6.01 -9.52 -13.40
CA GLY A 586 5.94 -10.83 -12.73
C GLY A 586 7.19 -11.67 -12.98
N ALA A 587 7.75 -11.62 -14.20
CA ALA A 587 9.03 -12.26 -14.51
C ALA A 587 10.17 -11.68 -13.66
N ALA A 588 10.25 -10.35 -13.53
CA ALA A 588 11.23 -9.67 -12.69
C ALA A 588 11.11 -10.05 -11.19
N GLU A 589 9.87 -10.10 -10.68
CA GLU A 589 9.56 -10.51 -9.31
C GLU A 589 9.99 -11.96 -9.10
N THR A 590 9.70 -12.86 -10.04
CA THR A 590 10.11 -14.27 -9.97
C THR A 590 11.62 -14.46 -9.90
N VAL A 591 12.37 -13.75 -10.75
CA VAL A 591 13.85 -13.82 -10.73
C VAL A 591 14.39 -13.30 -9.39
N SER A 592 13.78 -12.24 -8.85
CA SER A 592 14.16 -11.68 -7.56
C SER A 592 13.83 -12.62 -6.40
N GLU A 593 12.69 -13.29 -6.44
CA GLU A 593 12.25 -14.30 -5.47
C GLU A 593 13.14 -15.53 -5.49
N ALA A 594 13.54 -16.03 -6.67
CA ALA A 594 14.49 -17.13 -6.80
C ALA A 594 15.85 -16.79 -6.16
N HIS A 595 16.34 -15.56 -6.38
CA HIS A 595 17.55 -15.06 -5.71
C HIS A 595 17.35 -14.94 -4.19
N ARG A 596 16.19 -14.46 -3.73
CA ARG A 596 15.87 -14.36 -2.29
C ARG A 596 15.88 -15.73 -1.61
N MET A 597 15.28 -16.75 -2.23
CA MET A 597 15.28 -18.12 -1.71
C MET A 597 16.70 -18.66 -1.56
N TRP A 598 17.53 -18.53 -2.61
CA TRP A 598 18.93 -18.93 -2.57
C TRP A 598 19.71 -18.18 -1.48
N ALA A 599 19.52 -16.86 -1.35
CA ALA A 599 20.20 -16.07 -0.33
C ALA A 599 19.79 -16.48 1.10
N SER A 600 18.51 -16.82 1.30
CA SER A 600 17.99 -17.35 2.56
C SER A 600 18.64 -18.69 2.92
N GLU A 601 18.80 -19.59 1.94
CA GLU A 601 19.45 -20.90 2.11
C GLU A 601 20.92 -20.78 2.47
N VAL A 602 21.66 -19.88 1.80
CA VAL A 602 23.08 -19.60 2.14
C VAL A 602 23.20 -19.00 3.54
N ALA A 603 22.29 -18.10 3.92
CA ALA A 603 22.26 -17.53 5.27
C ALA A 603 21.95 -18.60 6.33
N ALA A 604 20.97 -19.47 6.07
CA ALA A 604 20.60 -20.58 6.94
C ALA A 604 21.78 -21.54 7.15
N ALA A 605 22.47 -21.95 6.08
CA ALA A 605 23.66 -22.79 6.15
C ALA A 605 24.77 -22.16 7.02
N ARG A 606 24.99 -20.85 6.87
CA ARG A 606 25.97 -20.09 7.65
C ARG A 606 25.59 -19.99 9.13
N GLU A 607 24.32 -19.74 9.47
CA GLU A 607 23.85 -19.70 10.86
C GLU A 607 23.94 -21.09 11.51
N VAL A 608 23.61 -22.16 10.79
CA VAL A 608 23.76 -23.54 11.28
C VAL A 608 25.24 -23.85 11.56
N THR A 609 26.14 -23.45 10.67
CA THR A 609 27.59 -23.64 10.87
C THR A 609 28.11 -22.88 12.10
N GLN A 610 27.60 -21.67 12.37
CA GLN A 610 27.96 -20.88 13.55
C GLN A 610 27.39 -21.45 14.85
N ALA A 611 26.19 -22.04 14.79
CA ALA A 611 25.54 -22.66 15.94
C ALA A 611 26.13 -24.05 16.29
N LYS A 612 27.01 -24.62 15.46
CA LYS A 612 27.71 -25.87 15.76
C LYS A 612 28.54 -25.72 17.04
N GLY A 613 28.22 -26.53 18.04
CA GLY A 613 28.87 -26.55 19.35
C GLY A 613 27.97 -26.09 20.51
N GLN A 614 26.79 -25.53 20.23
CA GLN A 614 25.79 -25.17 21.23
C GLN A 614 24.41 -25.76 20.85
N GLU A 615 23.97 -26.80 21.58
CA GLU A 615 22.78 -27.58 21.25
C GLU A 615 21.48 -26.76 21.24
N THR A 616 21.33 -25.84 22.20
CA THR A 616 20.15 -24.98 22.32
C THR A 616 20.04 -23.95 21.20
N SER A 617 21.15 -23.40 20.73
CA SER A 617 21.14 -22.46 19.60
C SER A 617 20.91 -23.17 18.27
N LEU A 618 21.44 -24.39 18.12
CA LEU A 618 21.23 -25.19 16.91
C LEU A 618 19.75 -25.50 16.72
N GLN A 619 19.06 -25.96 17.78
CA GLN A 619 17.61 -26.22 17.73
C GLN A 619 16.80 -24.96 17.37
N ALA A 620 17.16 -23.80 17.94
CA ALA A 620 16.49 -22.54 17.63
C ALA A 620 16.68 -22.11 16.17
N VAL A 621 17.89 -22.28 15.62
CA VAL A 621 18.21 -21.97 14.21
C VAL A 621 17.51 -22.93 13.26
N THR A 622 17.52 -24.24 13.56
CA THR A 622 16.81 -25.24 12.75
C THR A 622 15.30 -24.99 12.71
N LEU A 623 14.70 -24.56 13.82
CA LEU A 623 13.28 -24.20 13.85
C LEU A 623 13.00 -22.92 13.03
N LYS A 624 13.89 -21.92 13.12
CA LYS A 624 13.77 -20.63 12.41
C LYS A 624 13.87 -20.78 10.89
N TYR A 625 14.75 -21.66 10.39
CA TYR A 625 15.04 -21.84 8.96
C TYR A 625 14.58 -23.19 8.41
N LYS A 626 13.59 -23.83 9.04
CA LYS A 626 13.16 -25.20 8.67
C LYS A 626 12.92 -25.37 7.17
N ASP A 627 12.11 -24.48 6.57
CA ASP A 627 11.75 -24.56 5.16
C ASP A 627 12.93 -24.28 4.21
N ASP A 628 13.90 -23.47 4.65
CA ASP A 628 15.11 -23.17 3.89
C ASP A 628 16.09 -24.35 3.93
N LEU A 629 16.25 -24.99 5.09
CA LEU A 629 17.08 -26.18 5.26
C LEU A 629 16.52 -27.38 4.49
N ASP A 630 15.20 -27.59 4.52
CA ASP A 630 14.53 -28.64 3.74
C ASP A 630 14.77 -28.47 2.23
N ARG A 631 14.77 -27.22 1.72
CA ARG A 631 15.10 -26.94 0.31
C ARG A 631 16.58 -27.12 0.02
N LEU A 632 17.45 -26.66 0.91
CA LEU A 632 18.88 -26.84 0.79
C LEU A 632 19.22 -28.33 0.68
N ASP A 633 18.67 -29.18 1.54
CA ASP A 633 18.90 -30.62 1.53
C ASP A 633 18.47 -31.28 0.20
N GLN A 634 17.33 -30.86 -0.37
CA GLN A 634 16.88 -31.32 -1.69
C GLN A 634 17.89 -30.97 -2.79
N LEU A 635 18.46 -29.76 -2.75
CA LEU A 635 19.45 -29.32 -3.73
C LEU A 635 20.81 -29.98 -3.52
N LEU A 636 21.25 -30.17 -2.27
CA LEU A 636 22.50 -30.87 -1.95
C LEU A 636 22.47 -32.33 -2.43
N ALA A 637 21.30 -32.98 -2.45
CA ALA A 637 21.13 -34.30 -3.05
C ALA A 637 21.43 -34.29 -4.57
N ILE A 638 21.06 -33.22 -5.29
CA ILE A 638 21.37 -33.05 -6.72
C ILE A 638 22.88 -32.88 -6.93
N TYR A 639 23.52 -32.02 -6.12
CA TYR A 639 24.98 -31.83 -6.15
C TYR A 639 25.76 -33.12 -5.88
N LYS A 640 25.25 -33.97 -4.97
CA LYS A 640 25.81 -35.30 -4.70
C LYS A 640 25.74 -36.23 -5.92
N ASN A 641 24.63 -36.19 -6.66
CA ASN A 641 24.44 -37.01 -7.86
C ASN A 641 25.30 -36.54 -9.04
N GLU A 642 25.62 -35.24 -9.12
CA GLU A 642 26.49 -34.64 -10.15
C GLU A 642 27.99 -34.79 -9.85
N GLY A 643 28.37 -35.48 -8.76
CA GLY A 643 29.78 -35.74 -8.41
C GLY A 643 30.48 -34.59 -7.67
N SER A 644 29.74 -33.59 -7.18
CA SER A 644 30.26 -32.47 -6.38
C SER A 644 29.56 -32.38 -5.01
N PRO A 645 29.82 -33.33 -4.10
CA PRO A 645 29.11 -33.40 -2.82
C PRO A 645 29.43 -32.18 -1.96
N LEU A 646 28.42 -31.35 -1.72
CA LEU A 646 28.47 -30.24 -0.77
C LEU A 646 27.75 -30.67 0.50
N THR A 647 28.35 -30.40 1.66
CA THR A 647 27.67 -30.49 2.96
C THR A 647 27.16 -29.12 3.36
N PRO A 648 26.10 -29.00 4.20
CA PRO A 648 25.58 -27.70 4.65
C PRO A 648 26.66 -26.75 5.18
N ASP A 649 27.68 -27.27 5.87
CA ASP A 649 28.77 -26.46 6.45
C ASP A 649 29.75 -25.90 5.43
N GLN A 650 29.76 -26.47 4.22
CA GLN A 650 30.64 -26.08 3.12
C GLN A 650 29.93 -25.13 2.17
N VAL A 651 28.63 -24.87 2.35
CA VAL A 651 27.85 -24.00 1.47
C VAL A 651 28.32 -22.56 1.60
N THR A 652 28.71 -21.98 0.47
CA THR A 652 29.14 -20.58 0.34
C THR A 652 28.52 -19.98 -0.92
N GLN A 653 28.51 -18.65 -1.01
CA GLN A 653 28.00 -17.92 -2.18
C GLN A 653 28.72 -18.27 -3.51
N ASP A 654 29.93 -18.84 -3.42
CA ASP A 654 30.75 -19.14 -4.60
C ASP A 654 30.57 -20.59 -5.10
N ASN A 655 30.23 -21.55 -4.24
CA ASN A 655 30.04 -22.96 -4.64
C ASN A 655 28.57 -23.38 -4.79
N TYR A 656 27.65 -22.75 -4.06
CA TYR A 656 26.22 -22.98 -4.16
C TYR A 656 25.59 -21.92 -5.05
N LYS A 657 25.09 -22.33 -6.22
CA LYS A 657 24.59 -21.43 -7.27
C LYS A 657 23.08 -21.55 -7.44
N ILE A 658 22.47 -20.48 -7.92
CA ILE A 658 21.06 -20.42 -8.27
C ILE A 658 20.82 -21.30 -9.50
N ARG A 659 20.00 -22.33 -9.30
CA ARG A 659 19.59 -23.35 -10.28
C ARG A 659 18.15 -23.18 -10.76
N LEU A 660 17.76 -23.89 -11.83
CA LEU A 660 16.39 -23.88 -12.38
C LEU A 660 15.32 -24.26 -11.33
N PHE A 661 15.69 -25.11 -10.37
CA PHE A 661 14.84 -25.46 -9.22
C PHE A 661 14.34 -24.23 -8.44
N HIS A 662 15.19 -23.23 -8.20
CA HIS A 662 14.81 -22.02 -7.45
C HIS A 662 13.76 -21.21 -8.23
N PHE A 663 13.93 -21.12 -9.55
CA PHE A 663 12.94 -20.47 -10.41
C PHE A 663 11.62 -21.24 -10.41
N GLN A 664 11.65 -22.58 -10.47
CA GLN A 664 10.43 -23.38 -10.39
C GLN A 664 9.66 -23.13 -9.08
N ARG A 665 10.36 -23.18 -7.95
CA ARG A 665 9.80 -22.88 -6.62
C ARG A 665 9.27 -21.45 -6.53
N ALA A 666 9.99 -20.47 -7.07
CA ALA A 666 9.57 -19.07 -7.08
C ALA A 666 8.30 -18.87 -7.91
N ILE A 667 8.18 -19.49 -9.09
CA ILE A 667 6.94 -19.39 -9.88
C ILE A 667 5.77 -20.04 -9.14
N SER A 668 5.97 -21.22 -8.55
CA SER A 668 4.93 -21.89 -7.76
C SER A 668 4.51 -21.09 -6.53
N SER A 669 5.40 -20.27 -5.95
CA SER A 669 5.06 -19.38 -4.83
C SER A 669 4.28 -18.13 -5.24
N LEU A 670 4.31 -17.76 -6.53
CA LEU A 670 3.54 -16.66 -7.09
C LEU A 670 2.12 -17.08 -7.51
N GLU A 671 1.82 -18.38 -7.54
CA GLU A 671 0.44 -18.87 -7.70
C GLU A 671 -0.38 -18.42 -6.49
N SER A 672 -1.54 -17.81 -6.73
CA SER A 672 -2.41 -17.39 -5.62
C SER A 672 -2.85 -18.61 -4.83
N LEU A 673 -2.98 -18.47 -3.51
CA LEU A 673 -3.48 -19.56 -2.64
C LEU A 673 -4.83 -20.09 -3.16
N GLU A 674 -5.71 -19.19 -3.62
CA GLU A 674 -6.99 -19.55 -4.25
C GLU A 674 -6.79 -20.43 -5.50
N ASP A 675 -5.93 -20.04 -6.43
CA ASP A 675 -5.69 -20.80 -7.68
C ASP A 675 -5.08 -22.17 -7.39
N LYS A 676 -4.18 -22.25 -6.42
CA LYS A 676 -3.54 -23.50 -6.00
C LYS A 676 -4.55 -24.46 -5.35
N GLU A 677 -5.35 -23.96 -4.41
CA GLU A 677 -6.41 -24.75 -3.76
C GLU A 677 -7.44 -25.25 -4.79
N HIS A 678 -7.89 -24.39 -5.72
CA HIS A 678 -8.79 -24.79 -6.80
C HIS A 678 -8.18 -25.89 -7.68
N ARG A 679 -6.88 -25.83 -8.00
CA ARG A 679 -6.22 -26.89 -8.77
C ARG A 679 -6.12 -28.20 -7.99
N GLU A 680 -5.71 -28.16 -6.72
CA GLU A 680 -5.57 -29.34 -5.88
C GLU A 680 -6.90 -30.09 -5.66
N ILE A 681 -7.99 -29.33 -5.47
CA ILE A 681 -9.34 -29.89 -5.39
C ILE A 681 -9.74 -30.51 -6.74
N ALA A 682 -9.36 -29.90 -7.87
CA ALA A 682 -9.81 -30.33 -9.19
C ALA A 682 -9.16 -31.65 -9.55
N GLU A 683 -7.85 -31.74 -9.27
CA GLU A 683 -7.08 -32.96 -9.43
C GLU A 683 -7.50 -34.06 -8.44
N ALA A 684 -8.08 -33.72 -7.28
CA ALA A 684 -8.63 -34.71 -6.35
C ALA A 684 -9.96 -35.34 -6.83
N LEU A 685 -10.68 -34.67 -7.74
CA LEU A 685 -11.91 -35.21 -8.35
C LEU A 685 -11.63 -36.24 -9.44
N ILE A 686 -10.38 -36.32 -9.94
CA ILE A 686 -9.99 -37.30 -10.95
C ILE A 686 -9.80 -38.67 -10.30
N LEU A 687 -10.42 -39.70 -10.87
CA LEU A 687 -10.32 -41.06 -10.35
C LEU A 687 -8.92 -41.63 -10.59
N ASN A 688 -8.39 -42.36 -9.62
CA ASN A 688 -7.06 -42.98 -9.70
C ASN A 688 -7.01 -44.18 -10.67
N GLN A 689 -8.16 -44.75 -11.02
CA GLN A 689 -8.28 -45.89 -11.92
C GLN A 689 -9.31 -45.59 -13.02
N ALA A 690 -9.06 -46.09 -14.23
CA ALA A 690 -9.96 -45.94 -15.35
C ALA A 690 -11.16 -46.88 -15.20
N ILE A 691 -12.36 -46.31 -15.11
CA ILE A 691 -13.63 -47.05 -14.95
C ILE A 691 -14.47 -46.86 -16.21
N PRO A 692 -15.17 -47.90 -16.72
CA PRO A 692 -16.14 -47.74 -17.80
C PRO A 692 -17.18 -46.68 -17.45
N GLY A 693 -17.56 -45.88 -18.45
CA GLY A 693 -18.50 -44.78 -18.28
C GLY A 693 -17.90 -43.49 -17.75
N VAL A 694 -16.60 -43.43 -17.45
CA VAL A 694 -15.93 -42.20 -16.99
C VAL A 694 -15.02 -41.62 -18.08
N THR A 695 -15.14 -40.32 -18.35
CA THR A 695 -14.27 -39.57 -19.26
C THR A 695 -13.82 -38.24 -18.70
N TYR A 696 -12.82 -37.66 -19.36
CA TYR A 696 -12.16 -36.44 -18.95
C TYR A 696 -12.28 -35.37 -20.03
N GLY A 697 -13.01 -34.31 -19.69
CA GLY A 697 -13.21 -33.12 -20.52
C GLY A 697 -12.38 -31.93 -20.04
N LEU A 698 -12.47 -30.80 -20.75
CA LEU A 698 -11.84 -29.54 -20.35
C LEU A 698 -12.88 -28.47 -20.06
N TYR A 699 -12.61 -27.66 -19.03
CA TYR A 699 -13.39 -26.48 -18.72
C TYR A 699 -12.50 -25.23 -18.60
N THR A 700 -13.13 -24.06 -18.69
CA THR A 700 -12.52 -22.76 -18.36
C THR A 700 -13.51 -21.97 -17.51
N SER A 701 -13.00 -21.25 -16.51
CA SER A 701 -13.74 -20.29 -15.70
C SER A 701 -13.81 -18.94 -16.39
N ASP A 702 -14.67 -18.05 -15.88
CA ASP A 702 -14.78 -16.65 -16.31
C ASP A 702 -13.51 -15.84 -16.01
N ARG A 703 -12.71 -16.32 -15.04
CA ARG A 703 -11.41 -15.75 -14.71
C ARG A 703 -10.30 -16.24 -15.65
N GLY A 704 -10.60 -17.13 -16.59
CA GLY A 704 -9.64 -17.69 -17.54
C GLY A 704 -8.77 -18.82 -16.97
N SER A 705 -9.09 -19.33 -15.78
CA SER A 705 -8.49 -20.54 -15.21
C SER A 705 -9.20 -21.77 -15.78
N GLY A 706 -8.48 -22.69 -16.39
CA GLY A 706 -9.05 -23.94 -16.89
C GLY A 706 -8.55 -25.15 -16.13
N GLY A 707 -9.23 -26.27 -16.33
CA GLY A 707 -8.94 -27.52 -15.66
C GLY A 707 -9.60 -28.70 -16.35
N ILE A 708 -9.37 -29.89 -15.79
CA ILE A 708 -9.95 -31.15 -16.24
C ILE A 708 -11.28 -31.37 -15.52
N LEU A 709 -12.31 -31.73 -16.27
CA LEU A 709 -13.64 -32.06 -15.79
C LEU A 709 -13.84 -33.57 -15.85
N THR A 710 -14.33 -34.19 -14.77
CA THR A 710 -14.66 -35.62 -14.80
C THR A 710 -16.15 -35.78 -15.12
N ILE A 711 -16.46 -36.55 -16.17
CA ILE A 711 -17.82 -36.84 -16.60
C ILE A 711 -18.07 -38.33 -16.43
N GLN A 712 -19.07 -38.67 -15.64
CA GLN A 712 -19.50 -40.05 -15.43
C GLN A 712 -20.86 -40.25 -16.12
N CYS A 713 -20.99 -41.32 -16.89
CA CYS A 713 -22.21 -41.74 -17.54
C CYS A 713 -22.67 -43.06 -16.94
N THR A 714 -23.97 -43.18 -16.68
CA THR A 714 -24.61 -44.43 -16.30
C THR A 714 -25.82 -44.66 -17.18
N VAL A 715 -26.02 -45.90 -17.61
CA VAL A 715 -27.14 -46.30 -18.48
C VAL A 715 -27.94 -47.36 -17.76
N ARG A 716 -29.22 -47.08 -17.51
CA ARG A 716 -30.15 -47.99 -16.83
C ARG A 716 -31.48 -48.10 -17.58
N PRO A 717 -32.29 -49.15 -17.38
CA PRO A 717 -33.64 -49.22 -17.94
C PRO A 717 -34.50 -48.02 -17.50
N ILE A 718 -35.33 -47.50 -18.41
CA ILE A 718 -36.18 -46.33 -18.12
C ILE A 718 -37.40 -46.71 -17.28
N ASN A 719 -37.66 -45.98 -16.19
CA ASN A 719 -38.90 -46.14 -15.43
C ASN A 719 -40.04 -45.32 -16.05
N PRO A 720 -41.32 -45.73 -15.88
CA PRO A 720 -42.47 -44.96 -16.37
C PRO A 720 -42.48 -43.53 -15.81
N GLY A 721 -42.41 -42.53 -16.69
CA GLY A 721 -42.44 -41.10 -16.33
C GLY A 721 -41.07 -40.42 -16.16
N GLU A 722 -39.95 -41.15 -16.24
CA GLU A 722 -38.61 -40.55 -16.25
C GLU A 722 -38.24 -39.98 -17.63
N ARG A 723 -37.44 -38.90 -17.66
CA ARG A 723 -36.88 -38.34 -18.90
C ARG A 723 -35.85 -39.32 -19.50
N HIS A 724 -35.65 -39.33 -20.81
CA HIS A 724 -34.62 -40.19 -21.44
C HIS A 724 -33.18 -39.82 -21.07
N VAL A 725 -32.92 -38.53 -20.83
CA VAL A 725 -31.59 -38.01 -20.47
C VAL A 725 -31.73 -37.21 -19.18
N SER A 726 -30.85 -37.47 -18.22
CA SER A 726 -30.64 -36.61 -17.06
C SER A 726 -29.19 -36.18 -16.97
N VAL A 727 -28.99 -34.96 -16.48
CA VAL A 727 -27.67 -34.44 -16.13
C VAL A 727 -27.75 -33.99 -14.68
N THR A 728 -26.83 -34.47 -13.85
CA THR A 728 -26.73 -34.14 -12.43
C THR A 728 -25.36 -33.58 -12.10
N GLY A 729 -25.35 -32.65 -11.17
CA GLY A 729 -24.15 -32.01 -10.65
C GLY A 729 -24.38 -31.59 -9.22
N GLN A 730 -24.22 -32.54 -8.29
CA GLN A 730 -24.00 -32.35 -6.85
C GLN A 730 -23.75 -33.72 -6.19
N ALA A 731 -22.79 -33.78 -5.26
CA ALA A 731 -22.95 -34.60 -4.06
C ALA A 731 -23.77 -33.79 -3.05
N SER A 732 -24.80 -34.41 -2.52
CA SER A 732 -25.79 -33.90 -1.58
C SER A 732 -25.18 -33.24 -0.34
N SER A 733 -25.30 -31.92 -0.23
CA SER A 733 -25.32 -31.22 1.05
C SER A 733 -26.77 -30.86 1.38
N MET A 734 -27.38 -31.62 2.29
CA MET A 734 -28.70 -31.37 2.84
C MET A 734 -28.77 -30.00 3.53
N MET A 735 -29.17 -28.95 2.81
CA MET A 735 -29.76 -27.74 3.38
C MET A 735 -30.98 -27.39 2.53
N MET A 736 -32.17 -27.63 3.12
CA MET A 736 -33.51 -27.23 2.71
C MET A 736 -33.74 -26.79 1.23
N GLY A 737 -34.26 -27.72 0.42
CA GLY A 737 -35.45 -27.42 -0.40
C GLY A 737 -35.31 -26.75 -1.76
N GLN A 738 -34.12 -26.52 -2.31
CA GLN A 738 -33.98 -26.06 -3.71
C GLN A 738 -33.02 -26.93 -4.52
N SER A 739 -33.58 -27.72 -5.44
CA SER A 739 -32.83 -28.42 -6.48
C SER A 739 -32.37 -27.39 -7.52
N PHE A 740 -31.07 -27.06 -7.55
CA PHE A 740 -30.53 -26.18 -8.59
C PHE A 740 -30.57 -26.89 -9.95
N VAL A 741 -31.14 -26.20 -10.94
CA VAL A 741 -31.29 -26.70 -12.32
C VAL A 741 -29.97 -26.43 -13.07
N PRO A 742 -29.35 -27.44 -13.72
CA PRO A 742 -28.18 -27.23 -14.57
C PRO A 742 -28.45 -26.23 -15.71
N ASP A 743 -27.42 -25.54 -16.23
CA ASP A 743 -27.55 -24.69 -17.41
C ASP A 743 -28.19 -25.46 -18.60
N ASP A 744 -29.19 -24.86 -19.26
CA ASP A 744 -29.90 -25.46 -20.41
C ASP A 744 -28.93 -25.91 -21.52
N SER A 745 -27.79 -25.23 -21.66
CA SER A 745 -26.75 -25.56 -22.65
C SER A 745 -26.05 -26.90 -22.40
N VAL A 746 -25.91 -27.32 -21.15
CA VAL A 746 -25.30 -28.60 -20.75
C VAL A 746 -26.28 -29.74 -21.02
N ILE A 747 -27.55 -29.53 -20.66
CA ILE A 747 -28.64 -30.48 -20.93
C ILE A 747 -28.79 -30.69 -22.45
N GLN A 748 -28.72 -29.60 -23.23
CA GLN A 748 -28.76 -29.67 -24.69
C GLN A 748 -27.58 -30.47 -25.24
N SER A 749 -26.37 -30.26 -24.72
CA SER A 749 -25.16 -30.99 -25.16
C SER A 749 -25.23 -32.48 -24.84
N ALA A 750 -25.73 -32.85 -23.65
CA ALA A 750 -25.97 -34.24 -23.28
C ALA A 750 -27.06 -34.89 -24.16
N THR A 751 -28.13 -34.15 -24.46
CA THR A 751 -29.21 -34.62 -25.35
C THR A 751 -28.68 -34.87 -26.75
N ASN A 752 -27.90 -33.93 -27.30
CA ASN A 752 -27.26 -34.07 -28.60
C ASN A 752 -26.33 -35.29 -28.66
N ALA A 753 -25.56 -35.54 -27.59
CA ALA A 753 -24.67 -36.70 -27.52
C ALA A 753 -25.44 -38.03 -27.55
N VAL A 754 -26.51 -38.15 -26.76
CA VAL A 754 -27.36 -39.35 -26.71
C VAL A 754 -28.05 -39.57 -28.05
N GLU A 755 -28.59 -38.52 -28.64
CA GLU A 755 -29.27 -38.57 -29.94
C GLU A 755 -28.32 -38.97 -31.07
N ALA A 756 -27.11 -38.40 -31.10
CA ALA A 756 -26.09 -38.75 -32.07
C ALA A 756 -25.73 -40.25 -32.00
N ILE A 757 -25.44 -40.77 -30.79
CA ILE A 757 -25.17 -42.21 -30.58
C ILE A 757 -26.37 -43.07 -30.96
N ARG A 758 -27.59 -42.67 -30.60
CA ARG A 758 -28.81 -43.40 -30.94
C ARG A 758 -28.97 -43.54 -32.45
N SER A 759 -28.85 -42.44 -33.19
CA SER A 759 -28.92 -42.46 -34.66
C SER A 759 -27.81 -43.31 -35.27
N TRP A 760 -26.58 -43.20 -34.76
CA TRP A 760 -25.43 -43.96 -35.27
C TRP A 760 -25.55 -45.47 -35.01
N LEU A 761 -25.92 -45.88 -33.79
CA LEU A 761 -26.13 -47.30 -33.44
C LEU A 761 -27.28 -47.93 -34.20
N TRP A 762 -28.36 -47.18 -34.44
CA TRP A 762 -29.48 -47.65 -35.26
C TRP A 762 -29.03 -47.93 -36.70
N LEU A 763 -28.25 -47.01 -37.30
CA LEU A 763 -27.75 -47.17 -38.66
C LEU A 763 -26.71 -48.28 -38.80
N LYS A 764 -25.77 -48.40 -37.85
CA LYS A 764 -24.62 -49.32 -37.96
C LYS A 764 -24.89 -50.72 -37.39
N ALA A 765 -25.60 -50.82 -36.28
CA ALA A 765 -25.77 -52.08 -35.55
C ALA A 765 -27.25 -52.48 -35.37
N ARG A 766 -28.20 -51.65 -35.78
CA ARG A 766 -29.65 -51.84 -35.53
C ARG A 766 -29.95 -52.03 -34.03
N ALA A 767 -29.20 -51.36 -33.16
CA ALA A 767 -29.41 -51.38 -31.71
C ALA A 767 -30.29 -50.19 -31.29
N ASN A 768 -31.18 -50.41 -30.32
CA ASN A 768 -32.12 -49.39 -29.86
C ASN A 768 -31.78 -48.92 -28.43
N LEU A 769 -31.61 -47.60 -28.25
CA LEU A 769 -31.35 -47.00 -26.94
C LEU A 769 -32.61 -46.44 -26.26
N THR A 770 -33.79 -46.45 -26.90
CA THR A 770 -34.99 -45.76 -26.37
C THR A 770 -35.52 -46.35 -25.08
N ARG A 771 -35.23 -47.63 -24.78
CA ARG A 771 -35.65 -48.31 -23.54
C ARG A 771 -34.77 -47.96 -22.34
N PHE A 772 -33.73 -47.15 -22.53
CA PHE A 772 -32.76 -46.81 -21.50
C PHE A 772 -32.82 -45.34 -21.12
N HIS A 773 -32.63 -45.08 -19.84
CA HIS A 773 -32.32 -43.79 -19.25
C HIS A 773 -30.81 -43.60 -19.22
N VAL A 774 -30.33 -42.49 -19.78
CA VAL A 774 -28.93 -42.08 -19.73
C VAL A 774 -28.77 -40.96 -18.71
N ALA A 775 -27.99 -41.20 -17.67
CA ALA A 775 -27.69 -40.22 -16.64
C ALA A 775 -26.21 -39.83 -16.71
N PHE A 776 -25.95 -38.53 -16.94
CA PHE A 776 -24.63 -37.94 -16.82
C PHE A 776 -24.46 -37.28 -15.46
N GLN A 777 -23.36 -37.56 -14.79
CA GLN A 777 -22.92 -36.87 -13.59
C GLN A 777 -21.63 -36.12 -13.91
N ILE A 778 -21.66 -34.80 -13.80
CA ILE A 778 -20.49 -33.95 -13.99
C ILE A 778 -19.90 -33.67 -12.60
N ARG A 779 -18.60 -33.91 -12.40
CA ARG A 779 -17.90 -33.56 -11.16
C ARG A 779 -17.00 -32.35 -11.41
N SER A 780 -17.33 -31.20 -10.80
CA SER A 780 -16.61 -29.93 -10.94
C SER A 780 -16.54 -29.16 -9.61
N ILE A 781 -15.57 -28.25 -9.46
CA ILE A 781 -15.47 -27.33 -8.31
C ILE A 781 -16.33 -26.08 -8.48
N LEU A 782 -16.62 -25.69 -9.72
CA LEU A 782 -17.43 -24.49 -10.01
C LEU A 782 -18.92 -24.69 -9.67
N GLU A 783 -19.26 -25.83 -9.06
CA GLU A 783 -20.59 -26.19 -8.59
C GLU A 783 -20.93 -25.42 -7.30
N GLY A 784 -21.70 -24.34 -7.42
CA GLY A 784 -22.30 -23.65 -6.27
C GLY A 784 -22.12 -22.13 -6.18
N ALA A 785 -21.44 -21.47 -7.11
CA ALA A 785 -21.39 -20.00 -7.16
C ALA A 785 -22.46 -19.47 -8.14
N PRO A 786 -23.42 -18.63 -7.70
CA PRO A 786 -24.45 -18.09 -8.58
C PRO A 786 -23.80 -17.31 -9.73
N GLY A 787 -24.11 -17.69 -10.98
CA GLY A 787 -23.64 -17.03 -12.19
C GLY A 787 -22.31 -17.52 -12.78
N GLN A 788 -21.66 -18.55 -12.22
CA GLN A 788 -20.46 -19.16 -12.80
C GLN A 788 -20.77 -20.55 -13.39
N GLY A 789 -21.49 -20.56 -14.50
CA GLY A 789 -21.79 -21.79 -15.25
C GLY A 789 -20.53 -22.35 -15.90
N VAL A 790 -20.36 -23.67 -15.84
CA VAL A 790 -19.41 -24.39 -16.70
C VAL A 790 -19.85 -24.14 -18.15
N SER A 791 -18.95 -23.65 -19.02
CA SER A 791 -19.28 -23.39 -20.44
C SER A 791 -19.83 -24.66 -21.12
N GLY A 792 -21.17 -24.74 -21.18
CA GLY A 792 -21.91 -25.96 -21.50
C GLY A 792 -21.70 -26.59 -22.88
N PRO A 793 -21.30 -25.88 -23.96
CA PRO A 793 -21.13 -26.52 -25.27
C PRO A 793 -19.93 -27.47 -25.35
N SER A 794 -18.86 -27.20 -24.59
CA SER A 794 -17.54 -27.78 -24.89
C SER A 794 -17.26 -29.18 -24.33
N ALA A 795 -18.21 -29.72 -23.56
CA ALA A 795 -18.16 -31.05 -22.98
C ALA A 795 -18.91 -32.11 -23.81
N GLY A 796 -19.59 -31.72 -24.89
CA GLY A 796 -20.44 -32.62 -25.67
C GLY A 796 -19.69 -33.85 -26.20
N TYR A 797 -18.47 -33.67 -26.72
CA TYR A 797 -17.64 -34.80 -27.17
C TYR A 797 -17.21 -35.73 -26.02
N ALA A 798 -16.92 -35.17 -24.84
CA ALA A 798 -16.56 -35.98 -23.67
C ALA A 798 -17.76 -36.78 -23.12
N MET A 799 -18.96 -36.18 -23.11
CA MET A 799 -20.20 -36.86 -22.74
C MET A 799 -20.53 -38.02 -23.68
N LEU A 800 -20.40 -37.78 -25.00
CA LEU A 800 -20.57 -38.81 -26.01
C LEU A 800 -19.68 -40.03 -25.71
N ASN A 801 -18.38 -39.80 -25.49
CA ASN A 801 -17.45 -40.90 -25.25
C ASN A 801 -17.63 -41.56 -23.87
N ALA A 802 -18.18 -40.86 -22.87
CA ALA A 802 -18.60 -41.47 -21.61
C ALA A 802 -19.74 -42.48 -21.85
N LEU A 803 -20.72 -42.12 -22.67
CA LEU A 803 -21.79 -43.03 -23.05
C LEU A 803 -21.26 -44.23 -23.86
N VAL A 804 -20.37 -44.02 -24.82
CA VAL A 804 -19.73 -45.12 -25.56
C VAL A 804 -18.94 -46.05 -24.63
N SER A 805 -18.19 -45.49 -23.68
CA SER A 805 -17.43 -46.25 -22.68
C SER A 805 -18.34 -47.11 -21.81
N GLU A 806 -19.45 -46.54 -21.31
CA GLU A 806 -20.44 -47.24 -20.50
C GLU A 806 -21.12 -48.37 -21.28
N LEU A 807 -21.54 -48.11 -22.52
CA LEU A 807 -22.22 -49.10 -23.35
C LEU A 807 -21.30 -50.24 -23.80
N SER A 808 -20.03 -49.95 -24.08
CA SER A 808 -19.04 -50.95 -24.53
C SER A 808 -18.35 -51.71 -23.39
N GLY A 809 -18.39 -51.17 -22.18
CA GLY A 809 -17.66 -51.67 -21.01
C GLY A 809 -16.15 -51.44 -21.09
N ILE A 810 -15.66 -50.55 -21.97
CA ILE A 810 -14.24 -50.26 -22.16
C ILE A 810 -13.89 -48.95 -21.42
N PRO A 811 -13.01 -48.97 -20.41
CA PRO A 811 -12.62 -47.76 -19.70
C PRO A 811 -11.70 -46.87 -20.56
N ILE A 812 -11.83 -45.54 -20.41
CA ILE A 812 -10.94 -44.57 -21.06
C ILE A 812 -9.84 -44.16 -20.05
N PRO A 813 -8.55 -44.27 -20.41
CA PRO A 813 -7.46 -43.82 -19.55
C PRO A 813 -7.54 -42.33 -19.23
N GLN A 814 -7.21 -41.95 -17.99
CA GLN A 814 -7.16 -40.55 -17.54
C GLN A 814 -6.08 -39.69 -18.21
N SER A 815 -5.14 -40.32 -18.92
CA SER A 815 -4.14 -39.62 -19.74
C SER A 815 -4.70 -39.11 -21.07
N ARG A 816 -5.92 -39.51 -21.46
CA ARG A 816 -6.57 -39.10 -22.71
C ARG A 816 -7.68 -38.10 -22.40
N VAL A 817 -7.48 -36.85 -22.80
CA VAL A 817 -8.39 -35.73 -22.52
C VAL A 817 -8.95 -35.17 -23.81
N MET A 818 -10.18 -34.68 -23.78
CA MET A 818 -10.87 -34.24 -25.01
C MET A 818 -11.73 -32.99 -24.80
N THR A 819 -12.00 -32.27 -25.88
CA THR A 819 -12.91 -31.13 -25.88
C THR A 819 -13.56 -30.97 -27.25
N GLY A 820 -14.78 -30.46 -27.29
CA GLY A 820 -15.53 -30.30 -28.54
C GLY A 820 -17.03 -30.26 -28.30
N THR A 821 -17.74 -29.50 -29.14
CA THR A 821 -19.20 -29.65 -29.23
C THR A 821 -19.51 -30.89 -30.06
N ILE A 822 -20.71 -31.47 -29.90
CA ILE A 822 -21.14 -32.62 -30.68
C ILE A 822 -22.43 -32.30 -31.44
N GLY A 823 -22.39 -32.47 -32.76
CA GLY A 823 -23.55 -32.40 -33.64
C GLY A 823 -24.27 -33.75 -33.76
N LEU A 824 -25.53 -33.71 -34.20
CA LEU A 824 -26.37 -34.90 -34.37
C LEU A 824 -25.83 -35.88 -35.43
N LYS A 825 -24.96 -35.41 -36.33
CA LYS A 825 -24.30 -36.23 -37.37
C LYS A 825 -22.96 -36.78 -36.92
N MET A 826 -22.64 -36.70 -35.62
CA MET A 826 -21.34 -37.05 -35.04
C MET A 826 -20.18 -36.13 -35.43
N ASP A 827 -20.47 -34.95 -35.99
CA ASP A 827 -19.49 -33.91 -36.28
C ASP A 827 -19.04 -33.20 -34.99
N ILE A 828 -17.73 -32.95 -34.85
CA ILE A 828 -17.15 -32.24 -33.71
C ILE A 828 -16.99 -30.77 -34.08
N GLY A 829 -17.73 -29.91 -33.38
CA GLY A 829 -17.70 -28.47 -33.62
C GLY A 829 -16.67 -27.72 -32.75
N PRO A 830 -16.34 -26.48 -33.14
CA PRO A 830 -15.35 -25.67 -32.46
C PRO A 830 -15.81 -25.29 -31.04
N VAL A 831 -14.84 -25.08 -30.16
CA VAL A 831 -15.06 -24.60 -28.79
C VAL A 831 -14.19 -23.38 -28.48
N GLY A 832 -14.75 -22.46 -27.69
CA GLY A 832 -13.98 -21.35 -27.13
C GLY A 832 -13.02 -21.81 -26.04
N GLY A 833 -12.02 -20.98 -25.72
CA GLY A 833 -11.09 -21.27 -24.62
C GLY A 833 -9.86 -22.11 -25.00
N LEU A 834 -9.61 -22.31 -26.31
CA LEU A 834 -8.47 -23.07 -26.85
C LEU A 834 -7.42 -22.22 -27.60
N GLY A 835 -7.59 -20.91 -27.73
CA GLY A 835 -6.65 -20.05 -28.47
C GLY A 835 -6.75 -18.60 -28.03
N GLY A 836 -5.66 -17.83 -28.19
CA GLY A 836 -5.60 -16.39 -27.88
C GLY A 836 -4.87 -16.05 -26.57
N ARG A 837 -4.19 -14.89 -26.55
CA ARG A 837 -3.51 -14.36 -25.35
C ARG A 837 -4.54 -13.85 -24.34
N GLY A 838 -4.50 -14.36 -23.10
CA GLY A 838 -5.34 -13.87 -22.00
C GLY A 838 -6.38 -14.90 -21.56
N ARG A 839 -7.63 -14.49 -21.32
CA ARG A 839 -8.73 -15.33 -20.79
C ARG A 839 -9.06 -16.54 -21.69
N GLU A 840 -8.71 -16.49 -22.97
CA GLU A 840 -9.11 -17.45 -23.99
C GLU A 840 -8.19 -18.70 -24.11
N ALA A 841 -7.06 -18.76 -23.39
CA ALA A 841 -6.20 -19.96 -23.34
C ALA A 841 -6.45 -20.87 -22.11
N GLY A 842 -7.56 -20.64 -21.39
CA GLY A 842 -7.85 -21.30 -20.11
C GLY A 842 -7.73 -22.82 -20.12
N LYS A 843 -8.35 -23.49 -21.10
CA LYS A 843 -8.47 -24.95 -21.14
C LYS A 843 -7.14 -25.67 -21.34
N LEU A 844 -6.30 -25.14 -22.23
CA LEU A 844 -5.01 -25.73 -22.56
C LEU A 844 -4.02 -25.59 -21.40
N VAL A 845 -4.06 -24.46 -20.71
CA VAL A 845 -3.21 -24.26 -19.52
C VAL A 845 -3.62 -25.17 -18.37
N GLY A 846 -4.92 -25.47 -18.22
CA GLY A 846 -5.40 -26.43 -17.23
C GLY A 846 -4.74 -27.81 -17.37
N ILE A 847 -4.50 -28.26 -18.61
CA ILE A 847 -3.77 -29.51 -18.88
C ILE A 847 -2.30 -29.40 -18.48
N LEU A 848 -1.64 -28.31 -18.86
CA LEU A 848 -0.21 -28.11 -18.59
C LEU A 848 0.11 -27.93 -17.11
N LYS A 849 -0.86 -27.46 -16.32
CA LYS A 849 -0.75 -27.28 -14.88
C LYS A 849 -1.07 -28.54 -14.06
N ALA A 850 -1.60 -29.59 -14.67
CA ALA A 850 -1.99 -30.79 -13.94
C ALA A 850 -0.74 -31.53 -13.41
N GLU A 851 -0.64 -31.67 -12.08
CA GLU A 851 0.53 -32.29 -11.43
C GLU A 851 0.31 -33.78 -11.14
N LYS A 852 -0.89 -34.18 -10.70
CA LYS A 852 -1.19 -35.60 -10.38
C LYS A 852 -1.28 -36.51 -11.60
N ILE A 853 -1.69 -36.00 -12.76
CA ILE A 853 -1.97 -36.82 -13.95
C ILE A 853 -1.29 -36.22 -15.17
N LYS A 854 -0.39 -37.02 -15.75
CA LYS A 854 0.27 -36.68 -17.00
C LYS A 854 -0.65 -37.02 -18.17
N VAL A 855 -1.22 -35.99 -18.79
CA VAL A 855 -1.96 -36.12 -20.05
C VAL A 855 -0.98 -36.50 -21.16
N THR A 856 -1.33 -37.50 -21.96
CA THR A 856 -0.52 -37.99 -23.10
C THR A 856 -1.15 -37.65 -24.43
N ASP A 857 -2.48 -37.67 -24.49
CA ASP A 857 -3.26 -37.48 -25.71
C ASP A 857 -4.34 -36.43 -25.49
N LEU A 858 -4.39 -35.46 -26.40
CA LEU A 858 -5.40 -34.40 -26.41
C LEU A 858 -6.19 -34.45 -27.71
N LEU A 859 -7.49 -34.71 -27.64
CA LEU A 859 -8.38 -34.71 -28.80
C LEU A 859 -9.10 -33.35 -28.90
N VAL A 860 -8.91 -32.65 -30.02
CA VAL A 860 -9.45 -31.30 -30.27
C VAL A 860 -10.18 -31.20 -31.61
N PRO A 861 -11.14 -30.28 -31.76
CA PRO A 861 -11.80 -30.06 -33.05
C PRO A 861 -10.79 -29.60 -34.10
N GLU A 862 -10.90 -30.10 -35.34
CA GLU A 862 -9.97 -29.77 -36.43
C GLU A 862 -9.90 -28.25 -36.71
N SER A 863 -11.02 -27.55 -36.59
CA SER A 863 -11.09 -26.09 -36.74
C SER A 863 -10.31 -25.34 -35.66
N ASN A 864 -10.35 -25.80 -34.41
CA ASN A 864 -9.55 -25.23 -33.32
C ASN A 864 -8.05 -25.50 -33.50
N PHE A 865 -7.69 -26.69 -33.99
CA PHE A 865 -6.30 -27.03 -34.27
C PHE A 865 -5.68 -26.09 -35.32
N LYS A 866 -6.44 -25.75 -36.38
CA LYS A 866 -6.00 -24.81 -37.42
C LYS A 866 -5.91 -23.36 -36.92
N ASN A 867 -6.82 -22.93 -36.06
CA ASN A 867 -6.90 -21.56 -35.58
C ASN A 867 -5.91 -21.23 -34.44
N ALA A 868 -5.47 -22.23 -33.67
CA ALA A 868 -4.58 -22.09 -32.51
C ALA A 868 -3.24 -22.80 -32.74
N SER A 869 -2.59 -22.55 -33.88
CA SER A 869 -1.40 -23.30 -34.31
C SER A 869 -0.21 -23.17 -33.34
N ASP A 870 -0.01 -21.99 -32.76
CA ASP A 870 1.07 -21.72 -31.82
C ASP A 870 0.86 -22.44 -30.49
N GLU A 871 -0.39 -22.45 -29.99
CA GLU A 871 -0.76 -23.13 -28.75
C GLU A 871 -0.71 -24.66 -28.90
N MET A 872 -1.14 -25.20 -30.05
CA MET A 872 -1.05 -26.64 -30.32
C MET A 872 0.40 -27.10 -30.42
N LYS A 873 1.27 -26.30 -31.06
CA LYS A 873 2.71 -26.58 -31.10
C LYS A 873 3.32 -26.56 -29.70
N MET A 874 2.92 -25.62 -28.86
CA MET A 874 3.36 -25.55 -27.45
C MET A 874 2.99 -26.81 -26.65
N ILE A 875 1.80 -27.38 -26.88
CA ILE A 875 1.37 -28.64 -26.24
C ILE A 875 2.18 -29.82 -26.76
N GLN A 876 2.48 -29.85 -28.06
CA GLN A 876 3.30 -30.90 -28.67
C GLN A 876 4.75 -30.87 -28.16
N ASP A 877 5.34 -29.68 -27.96
CA ASP A 877 6.68 -29.52 -27.38
C ASP A 877 6.79 -30.08 -25.95
N GLU A 878 5.66 -30.18 -25.23
CA GLU A 878 5.55 -30.77 -23.89
C GLU A 878 5.36 -32.29 -23.90
N GLY A 879 5.36 -32.91 -25.09
CA GLY A 879 5.23 -34.35 -25.26
C GLY A 879 3.79 -34.86 -25.22
N ILE A 880 2.79 -33.98 -25.40
CA ILE A 880 1.38 -34.34 -25.55
C ILE A 880 1.04 -34.46 -27.03
N ILE A 881 0.49 -35.60 -27.43
CA ILE A 881 0.06 -35.84 -28.81
C ILE A 881 -1.31 -35.19 -29.00
N VAL A 882 -1.37 -34.18 -29.87
CA VAL A 882 -2.62 -33.49 -30.22
C VAL A 882 -3.23 -34.14 -31.44
N HIS A 883 -4.46 -34.65 -31.30
CA HIS A 883 -5.22 -35.32 -32.35
C HIS A 883 -6.34 -34.39 -32.85
N PRO A 884 -6.24 -33.86 -34.08
CA PRO A 884 -7.33 -33.09 -34.69
C PRO A 884 -8.44 -34.04 -35.15
N ILE A 885 -9.65 -33.87 -34.62
CA ILE A 885 -10.80 -34.73 -34.90
C ILE A 885 -11.92 -33.91 -35.56
N ALA A 886 -12.41 -34.38 -36.70
CA ALA A 886 -13.57 -33.81 -37.40
C ALA A 886 -14.87 -34.54 -37.03
N ASN A 887 -14.84 -35.87 -36.90
CA ASN A 887 -15.99 -36.68 -36.51
C ASN A 887 -15.66 -37.57 -35.32
N ALA A 888 -16.64 -37.80 -34.45
CA ALA A 888 -16.45 -38.59 -33.24
C ALA A 888 -15.86 -40.01 -33.46
N PRO A 889 -16.27 -40.77 -34.49
CA PRO A 889 -15.71 -42.10 -34.76
C PRO A 889 -14.22 -42.11 -35.07
N ASP A 890 -13.67 -41.02 -35.59
CA ASP A 890 -12.24 -40.90 -35.92
C ASP A 890 -11.36 -40.92 -34.66
N GLY A 891 -11.91 -40.52 -33.51
CA GLY A 891 -11.22 -40.54 -32.22
C GLY A 891 -11.29 -41.88 -31.47
N TRP A 892 -12.16 -42.81 -31.86
CA TRP A 892 -12.35 -44.07 -31.13
C TRP A 892 -11.19 -45.06 -31.19
N PRO A 893 -10.41 -45.16 -32.29
CA PRO A 893 -9.17 -45.93 -32.27
C PRO A 893 -8.17 -45.43 -31.22
N ILE A 894 -8.15 -44.12 -30.98
CA ILE A 894 -7.30 -43.50 -29.96
C ILE A 894 -7.86 -43.74 -28.56
N LEU A 895 -9.17 -43.57 -28.36
CA LEU A 895 -9.81 -43.66 -27.04
C LEU A 895 -10.00 -45.11 -26.55
N PHE A 896 -10.41 -46.02 -27.42
CA PHE A 896 -10.84 -47.39 -27.09
C PHE A 896 -9.94 -48.47 -27.70
N SER A 897 -8.98 -48.11 -28.56
CA SER A 897 -8.15 -49.07 -29.30
C SER A 897 -8.95 -50.06 -30.15
N MET A 898 -10.13 -49.63 -30.64
CA MET A 898 -11.04 -50.40 -31.48
C MET A 898 -11.57 -49.55 -32.63
N SER A 899 -11.94 -50.22 -33.74
CA SER A 899 -12.63 -49.56 -34.85
C SER A 899 -14.08 -49.21 -34.49
N ALA A 900 -14.66 -48.24 -35.19
CA ALA A 900 -16.07 -47.87 -35.01
C ALA A 900 -17.04 -49.03 -35.24
N GLU A 901 -16.73 -49.93 -36.18
CA GLU A 901 -17.60 -51.07 -36.51
C GLU A 901 -17.55 -52.15 -35.42
N ASP A 902 -16.37 -52.44 -34.88
CA ASP A 902 -16.20 -53.42 -33.81
C ASP A 902 -16.81 -52.93 -32.50
N LEU A 903 -16.69 -51.63 -32.23
CA LEU A 903 -17.31 -50.98 -31.08
C LEU A 903 -18.84 -51.05 -31.17
N ALA A 904 -19.42 -50.86 -32.37
CA ALA A 904 -20.85 -50.99 -32.59
C ALA A 904 -21.36 -52.43 -32.32
N LYS A 905 -20.62 -53.44 -32.79
CA LYS A 905 -20.95 -54.87 -32.54
C LYS A 905 -20.92 -55.19 -31.05
N ARG A 906 -19.88 -54.73 -30.35
CA ARG A 906 -19.72 -54.94 -28.90
C ARG A 906 -20.83 -54.27 -28.09
N ILE A 907 -21.16 -53.02 -28.42
CA ILE A 907 -22.27 -52.29 -27.78
C ILE A 907 -23.59 -53.03 -28.00
N ARG A 908 -23.85 -53.53 -29.20
CA ARG A 908 -25.07 -54.32 -29.48
C ARG A 908 -25.16 -55.55 -28.60
N GLN A 909 -24.07 -56.30 -28.44
CA GLN A 909 -24.04 -57.48 -27.58
C GLN A 909 -24.34 -57.12 -26.11
N SER A 910 -23.67 -56.09 -25.58
CA SER A 910 -23.90 -55.55 -24.24
C SER A 910 -25.35 -55.10 -24.03
N LEU A 911 -25.96 -54.45 -25.03
CA LEU A 911 -27.36 -54.02 -24.96
C LEU A 911 -28.35 -55.20 -24.96
N ILE A 912 -28.12 -56.25 -25.76
CA ILE A 912 -28.96 -57.46 -25.76
C ILE A 912 -28.93 -58.14 -24.39
N GLU A 913 -27.75 -58.23 -23.78
CA GLU A 913 -27.59 -58.76 -22.42
C GLU A 913 -28.37 -57.90 -21.40
N ARG A 914 -28.28 -56.58 -21.50
CA ARG A 914 -29.03 -55.65 -20.63
C ARG A 914 -30.55 -55.70 -20.86
N GLU A 915 -31.02 -55.90 -22.09
CA GLU A 915 -32.44 -56.04 -22.42
C GLU A 915 -33.02 -57.36 -21.88
N SER A 916 -32.25 -58.45 -21.88
CA SER A 916 -32.68 -59.74 -21.33
C SER A 916 -32.96 -59.69 -19.82
N VAL A 917 -32.31 -58.77 -19.10
CA VAL A 917 -32.53 -58.49 -17.67
C VAL A 917 -33.79 -57.66 -17.44
N VAL A 918 -34.18 -56.79 -18.38
CA VAL A 918 -35.40 -55.96 -18.30
C VAL A 918 -36.67 -56.80 -18.52
N ASP A 919 -36.61 -57.79 -19.40
CA ASP A 919 -37.75 -58.66 -19.70
C ASP A 919 -37.97 -59.75 -18.61
N MET A 920 -37.13 -59.81 -17.56
CA MET A 920 -37.16 -60.79 -16.46
C MET A 920 -37.87 -60.32 -15.16
N GLY A 921 -38.64 -59.23 -15.15
CA GLY A 921 -39.50 -58.90 -13.99
C GLY A 921 -40.72 -58.00 -14.32
N PRO A 922 -41.90 -58.15 -13.67
CA PRO A 922 -42.23 -59.01 -12.52
C PRO A 922 -43.26 -60.10 -12.86
N SER A 923 -42.84 -61.36 -12.95
CA SER A 923 -43.78 -62.50 -12.95
C SER A 923 -43.30 -63.73 -12.18
N SER A 924 -42.14 -63.69 -11.52
CA SER A 924 -41.53 -64.89 -10.90
C SER A 924 -41.35 -64.87 -9.38
N SER A 925 -41.81 -63.86 -8.64
CA SER A 925 -41.65 -63.80 -7.17
C SER A 925 -42.95 -63.98 -6.37
N ARG A 926 -43.79 -64.96 -6.76
CA ARG A 926 -44.80 -65.54 -5.86
C ARG A 926 -44.68 -67.06 -5.93
N LEU A 927 -43.72 -67.61 -5.20
CA LEU A 927 -43.76 -68.94 -4.59
C LEU A 927 -42.48 -69.14 -3.79
N VAL A 928 -42.62 -69.79 -2.63
CA VAL A 928 -41.60 -70.08 -1.59
C VAL A 928 -41.28 -68.87 -0.70
N GLY A 929 -41.46 -68.88 0.62
CA GLY A 929 -41.79 -69.94 1.57
C GLY A 929 -41.36 -69.43 2.94
N SER A 930 -42.21 -69.60 3.94
CA SER A 930 -42.03 -69.26 5.35
C SER A 930 -40.81 -69.92 6.00
N SER A 931 -40.12 -69.17 6.86
CA SER A 931 -39.28 -69.53 8.05
C SER A 931 -38.12 -68.53 8.08
N GLY A 932 -37.75 -67.84 9.15
CA GLY A 932 -37.81 -68.11 10.57
C GLY A 932 -36.46 -67.63 11.13
N THR A 933 -36.48 -66.86 12.23
CA THR A 933 -35.40 -66.13 12.93
C THR A 933 -34.84 -64.88 12.27
#